data_AF-A0A2P2HWT3-F1
#
_entry.id   AF-A0A2P2HWT3-F1
#
_cell.length_a   1.000
_cell.length_b   1.000
_cell.length_c   1.000
_cell.angle_alpha   90.00
_cell.angle_beta   90.00
_cell.angle_gamma   90.00
#
_symmetry.space_group_name_H-M   'P 1'
#
loop_
_entity.id
_entity.type
_entity.pdbx_description
1 polymer ?
#
loop_
_entity_poly.entity_id
_entity_poly.type
_entity_poly.pdbx_seq_one_letter_code
_entity_poly.pdbx_strand_id
1 'polypeptide(L)'
;YRARVSAGIPEINEDQAAVADLRADLHVYVTSSSTVVFKLHDVEIGDMHGATQCNGDVNQPLPIEYISPGDTYPGNPLGRHEFAAQGGEYIFNEEDPQWVVNFYKSIITLFSIAPLKGTFFRGLSNYSKSAAYVELEDTVLGECYSTYTQHQLSGVAQSQLQDIPHDCQLGDPEEGDTTKKQPGRKVPRGRKVPRKGRKHPGQSPSSGSSCPDISSVGWEVVRSVNLESCVEVVRYQRTWAGIHCDLGKDQCKNLLSRNSHGVYTIRGDEHGMRLEQAEVKGAIITSPDGFVTERAQTITSQSLSLTHVEALDVAAAPNMNHVATKSVDHLLYEMVLPYQESDVSRYRWIKRGTAKEGHEVLTGTRVNEITIREYESQVVALIRNASDILSSDSKEKSEMIPGILNYANYCLFQLTEQQIANIIDALGGNADKLNLLWSILAESATEPAINVLISAMKNGQVTPFRQIMALGTLSNNINSADSLTKLLDFIVNQSMDDSPYKTSQLLINFASMVSRVCRGRGTNTAEVIFREQCSNKQIVEQLEQHLVTELEGTQRFWKQMVLVQSLVNLKTVRASNVLLPYILGAKECDTMVRSVAMDSLAKWNAPSRAYQSKITLVLLDILENPAEHRLLRGRALGYLVSWPLSSTAWSRLALLTRRPGNKDLAALTYSIIKATAEYSHPEIIQQMQYASHALELAKPSNGAERYSSFRTWYKYIFADQIGGVDHLEVFKDPTSPLPSEIGVYMRRSLGGAVFFRKMDMMISNDDGDIDMMAISLFLNMQWNPTDYSKSGRWTTFLNMLKTDLNIVEKARQALRGLANFVPMQGVQLFIPFEHEMIVDAMASFSDRPPYF
;
A
#
# COMPACT_ATOMS: atom_id res chain seq x y z
N TYR A 1 -15.54 2.13 -32.91
CA TYR A 1 -14.81 1.80 -31.67
C TYR A 1 -15.74 1.99 -30.48
N ARG A 2 -15.69 1.10 -29.49
CA ARG A 2 -16.46 1.22 -28.25
C ARG A 2 -15.61 0.80 -27.06
N ALA A 3 -15.69 1.53 -25.97
CA ALA A 3 -15.05 1.22 -24.70
C ALA A 3 -16.07 1.33 -23.55
N ARG A 4 -16.11 0.34 -22.67
CA ARG A 4 -17.03 0.26 -21.55
C ARG A 4 -16.29 -0.12 -20.29
N VAL A 5 -16.65 0.50 -19.17
CA VAL A 5 -16.28 0.08 -17.82
C VAL A 5 -17.54 -0.09 -16.99
N SER A 6 -17.62 -1.18 -16.23
CA SER A 6 -18.69 -1.44 -15.28
C SER A 6 -18.10 -1.82 -13.93
N ALA A 7 -18.60 -1.23 -12.85
CA ALA A 7 -18.20 -1.55 -11.49
C ALA A 7 -19.42 -1.92 -10.64
N GLY A 8 -19.28 -2.95 -9.80
CA GLY A 8 -20.34 -3.41 -8.91
C GLY A 8 -19.86 -4.42 -7.87
N ILE A 9 -20.78 -4.88 -7.04
CA ILE A 9 -20.55 -5.97 -6.06
C ILE A 9 -21.62 -7.03 -6.32
N PRO A 10 -21.39 -7.95 -7.29
CA PRO A 10 -22.40 -8.90 -7.72
C PRO A 10 -22.95 -9.78 -6.60
N GLU A 11 -22.12 -10.10 -5.60
CA GLU A 11 -22.52 -10.87 -4.43
C GLU A 11 -23.57 -10.15 -3.55
N ILE A 12 -23.65 -8.81 -3.59
CA ILE A 12 -24.70 -8.04 -2.90
C ILE A 12 -25.93 -7.91 -3.79
N ASN A 13 -25.72 -7.55 -5.06
CA ASN A 13 -26.78 -7.43 -6.04
C ASN A 13 -26.21 -7.65 -7.45
N GLU A 14 -26.49 -8.82 -8.02
CA GLU A 14 -25.99 -9.22 -9.33
C GLU A 14 -26.42 -8.23 -10.41
N ASP A 15 -27.60 -7.63 -10.27
CA ASP A 15 -28.14 -6.70 -11.26
C ASP A 15 -27.66 -5.27 -11.05
N GLN A 16 -26.94 -4.89 -9.98
CA GLN A 16 -26.58 -3.49 -9.76
C GLN A 16 -25.15 -3.17 -10.20
N ALA A 17 -25.03 -2.27 -11.17
CA ALA A 17 -23.73 -1.75 -11.61
C ALA A 17 -23.75 -0.24 -11.91
N ALA A 18 -22.60 0.38 -11.74
CA ALA A 18 -22.29 1.67 -12.33
C ALA A 18 -21.53 1.44 -13.63
N VAL A 19 -22.00 2.01 -14.74
CA VAL A 19 -21.43 1.80 -16.08
C VAL A 19 -21.08 3.14 -16.69
N ALA A 20 -19.92 3.22 -17.34
CA ALA A 20 -19.59 4.27 -18.29
C ALA A 20 -19.25 3.63 -19.64
N ASP A 21 -19.77 4.20 -20.72
CA ASP A 21 -19.66 3.68 -22.09
C ASP A 21 -19.31 4.82 -23.04
N LEU A 22 -18.39 4.56 -23.96
CA LEU A 22 -17.96 5.46 -25.01
C LEU A 22 -18.08 4.74 -26.34
N ARG A 23 -18.65 5.43 -27.33
CA ARG A 23 -18.63 5.02 -28.74
C ARG A 23 -18.06 6.14 -29.60
N ALA A 24 -17.32 5.78 -30.63
CA ALA A 24 -16.68 6.73 -31.54
C ALA A 24 -16.32 6.03 -32.85
N ASP A 25 -16.24 6.79 -33.92
CA ASP A 25 -15.67 6.34 -35.18
C ASP A 25 -14.14 6.53 -35.15
N LEU A 26 -13.40 5.46 -35.43
CA LEU A 26 -11.93 5.48 -35.40
C LEU A 26 -11.42 5.37 -36.84
N HIS A 27 -10.86 6.46 -37.35
CA HIS A 27 -10.18 6.48 -38.63
C HIS A 27 -8.72 6.10 -38.45
N VAL A 28 -8.23 5.16 -39.26
CA VAL A 28 -6.85 4.67 -39.22
C VAL A 28 -6.21 4.90 -40.59
N TYR A 29 -5.21 5.78 -40.63
CA TYR A 29 -4.50 6.17 -41.84
C TYR A 29 -3.13 5.49 -41.87
N VAL A 30 -2.96 4.51 -42.75
CA VAL A 30 -1.66 3.86 -42.98
C VAL A 30 -0.94 4.63 -44.10
N THR A 31 -0.11 5.60 -43.71
CA THR A 31 0.58 6.50 -44.67
C THR A 31 1.89 5.90 -45.19
N SER A 32 2.53 5.03 -44.42
CA SER A 32 3.71 4.28 -44.83
C SER A 32 3.82 2.96 -44.04
N SER A 33 4.75 2.10 -44.41
CA SER A 33 5.06 0.85 -43.66
C SER A 33 5.56 1.06 -42.22
N SER A 34 5.80 2.31 -41.83
CA SER A 34 6.32 2.67 -40.51
C SER A 34 5.53 3.81 -39.85
N THR A 35 4.42 4.25 -40.45
CA THR A 35 3.65 5.39 -39.96
C THR A 35 2.16 5.09 -40.04
N VAL A 36 1.50 5.10 -38.88
CA VAL A 36 0.07 4.90 -38.75
C VAL A 36 -0.50 6.06 -37.93
N VAL A 37 -1.51 6.73 -38.45
CA VAL A 37 -2.19 7.84 -37.78
C VAL A 37 -3.61 7.44 -37.44
N PHE A 38 -4.07 7.83 -36.26
CA PHE A 38 -5.38 7.53 -35.72
C PHE A 38 -6.13 8.83 -35.43
N LYS A 39 -7.44 8.84 -35.69
CA LYS A 39 -8.31 9.96 -35.35
C LYS A 39 -9.67 9.46 -34.90
N LEU A 40 -10.17 9.99 -33.79
CA LEU A 40 -11.54 9.74 -33.33
C LEU A 40 -12.48 10.78 -33.90
N HIS A 41 -13.63 10.34 -34.38
CA HIS A 41 -14.75 11.13 -34.84
C HIS A 41 -16.01 10.73 -34.08
N ASP A 42 -16.98 11.65 -34.03
CA ASP A 42 -18.33 11.40 -33.51
C ASP A 42 -18.31 10.70 -32.15
N VAL A 43 -17.46 11.21 -31.24
CA VAL A 43 -17.31 10.66 -29.90
C VAL A 43 -18.59 10.94 -29.13
N GLU A 44 -19.17 9.88 -28.57
CA GLU A 44 -20.34 9.94 -27.71
C GLU A 44 -20.04 9.17 -26.43
N ILE A 45 -20.42 9.76 -25.29
CA ILE A 45 -20.24 9.17 -23.97
C ILE A 45 -21.58 9.06 -23.27
N GLY A 46 -21.72 8.09 -22.39
CA GLY A 46 -22.88 8.00 -21.51
C GLY A 46 -22.57 7.16 -20.30
N ASP A 47 -23.34 7.38 -19.24
CA ASP A 47 -23.25 6.68 -17.99
C ASP A 47 -24.61 6.13 -17.56
N MET A 48 -24.58 5.16 -16.66
CA MET A 48 -25.78 4.58 -16.08
C MET A 48 -25.48 4.07 -14.67
N HIS A 49 -26.44 4.28 -13.77
CA HIS A 49 -26.43 3.75 -12.41
C HIS A 49 -27.75 3.04 -12.15
N GLY A 50 -27.74 1.71 -11.99
CA GLY A 50 -28.96 0.98 -11.69
C GLY A 50 -28.91 -0.49 -12.04
N ALA A 51 -30.11 -1.07 -12.20
CA ALA A 51 -30.30 -2.47 -12.54
C ALA A 51 -29.89 -2.74 -14.00
N THR A 52 -28.73 -3.37 -14.20
CA THR A 52 -28.31 -4.02 -15.43
C THR A 52 -28.81 -5.45 -15.42
N GLN A 53 -29.48 -5.92 -16.48
CA GLN A 53 -29.78 -7.35 -16.63
C GLN A 53 -28.44 -8.09 -16.79
N CYS A 54 -27.88 -8.55 -15.68
CA CYS A 54 -26.51 -9.05 -15.59
C CYS A 54 -26.41 -10.52 -16.00
N ASN A 55 -26.82 -10.84 -17.23
CA ASN A 55 -26.61 -12.19 -17.78
C ASN A 55 -25.15 -12.45 -18.21
N GLY A 56 -24.18 -11.70 -17.69
CA GLY A 56 -22.75 -11.84 -18.00
C GLY A 56 -22.33 -11.36 -19.40
N ASP A 57 -23.28 -10.93 -20.24
CA ASP A 57 -23.00 -10.45 -21.58
C ASP A 57 -22.80 -8.92 -21.60
N VAL A 58 -21.54 -8.52 -21.41
CA VAL A 58 -21.07 -7.12 -21.46
C VAL A 58 -21.31 -6.45 -22.81
N ASN A 59 -21.75 -7.19 -23.85
CA ASN A 59 -22.02 -6.63 -25.18
C ASN A 59 -23.50 -6.28 -25.38
N GLN A 60 -24.40 -6.63 -24.44
CA GLN A 60 -25.81 -6.27 -24.56
C GLN A 60 -26.02 -4.74 -24.54
N PRO A 61 -26.97 -4.23 -25.34
CA PRO A 61 -27.32 -2.83 -25.34
C PRO A 61 -27.92 -2.46 -23.98
N LEU A 62 -27.28 -1.51 -23.31
CA LEU A 62 -27.76 -0.92 -22.08
C LEU A 62 -28.55 0.34 -22.42
N PRO A 63 -29.57 0.72 -21.64
CA PRO A 63 -30.35 1.94 -21.86
C PRO A 63 -29.56 3.18 -21.43
N ILE A 64 -28.41 3.41 -22.07
CA ILE A 64 -27.52 4.53 -21.81
C ILE A 64 -27.95 5.70 -22.69
N GLU A 65 -28.14 6.86 -22.08
CA GLU A 65 -28.31 8.11 -22.81
C GLU A 65 -26.92 8.62 -23.21
N TYR A 66 -26.70 8.71 -24.52
CA TYR A 66 -25.42 9.14 -25.08
C TYR A 66 -25.46 10.64 -25.39
N ILE A 67 -24.39 11.33 -25.00
CA ILE A 67 -24.17 12.74 -25.28
C ILE A 67 -22.90 12.94 -26.10
N SER A 68 -22.93 13.90 -27.01
CA SER A 68 -21.74 14.42 -27.69
C SER A 68 -21.00 15.35 -26.72
N PRO A 69 -19.76 15.01 -26.29
CA PRO A 69 -19.00 15.82 -25.35
C PRO A 69 -18.69 17.21 -25.90
N GLY A 70 -18.50 17.35 -27.22
CA GLY A 70 -18.20 18.64 -27.84
C GLY A 70 -19.33 19.65 -27.71
N ASP A 71 -20.57 19.17 -27.74
CA ASP A 71 -21.78 20.01 -27.62
C ASP A 71 -22.14 20.30 -26.15
N THR A 72 -21.87 19.35 -25.27
CA THR A 72 -22.24 19.43 -23.84
C THR A 72 -21.15 20.11 -23.00
N TYR A 73 -19.88 19.88 -23.34
CA TYR A 73 -18.71 20.38 -22.63
C TYR A 73 -17.74 21.08 -23.60
N PRO A 74 -17.98 22.38 -23.90
CA PRO A 74 -17.09 23.15 -24.77
C PRO A 74 -15.66 23.11 -24.25
N GLY A 75 -14.76 22.45 -24.99
CA GLY A 75 -13.36 22.25 -24.59
C GLY A 75 -13.00 20.83 -24.14
N ASN A 76 -13.87 19.83 -24.33
CA ASN A 76 -13.48 18.43 -24.17
C ASN A 76 -12.23 18.10 -25.02
N PRO A 77 -11.14 17.60 -24.41
CA PRO A 77 -9.91 17.30 -25.14
C PRO A 77 -9.97 15.96 -25.91
N LEU A 78 -10.87 15.04 -25.54
CA LEU A 78 -10.92 13.71 -26.13
C LEU A 78 -11.41 13.73 -27.57
N GLY A 79 -10.62 13.15 -28.48
CA GLY A 79 -10.91 13.08 -29.92
C GLY A 79 -10.60 14.36 -30.70
N ARG A 80 -10.03 15.38 -30.05
CA ARG A 80 -9.72 16.68 -30.69
C ARG A 80 -8.53 16.61 -31.64
N HIS A 81 -7.49 15.87 -31.26
CA HIS A 81 -6.23 15.76 -31.99
C HIS A 81 -5.99 14.35 -32.52
N GLU A 82 -5.24 14.25 -33.61
CA GLU A 82 -4.71 12.98 -34.11
C GLU A 82 -3.58 12.45 -33.21
N PHE A 83 -3.42 11.13 -33.18
CA PHE A 83 -2.30 10.45 -32.52
C PHE A 83 -1.73 9.40 -33.47
N ALA A 84 -0.46 9.03 -33.31
CA ALA A 84 0.20 8.20 -34.29
C ALA A 84 1.24 7.26 -33.68
N ALA A 85 1.66 6.29 -34.49
CA ALA A 85 2.90 5.55 -34.25
C ALA A 85 3.81 5.73 -35.47
N GLN A 86 5.08 6.03 -35.23
CA GLN A 86 6.08 6.26 -36.26
C GLN A 86 7.41 5.64 -35.87
N GLY A 87 7.91 4.69 -36.67
CA GLY A 87 9.27 4.16 -36.51
C GLY A 87 9.55 3.48 -35.15
N GLY A 88 8.52 2.97 -34.48
CA GLY A 88 8.62 2.36 -33.15
C GLY A 88 8.34 3.32 -31.98
N GLU A 89 8.14 4.62 -32.27
CA GLU A 89 7.70 5.61 -31.28
C GLU A 89 6.21 5.92 -31.42
N TYR A 90 5.61 6.44 -30.35
CA TYR A 90 4.22 6.86 -30.29
C TYR A 90 4.15 8.39 -30.13
N ILE A 91 3.36 9.02 -30.99
CA ILE A 91 3.31 10.46 -31.16
C ILE A 91 1.94 10.97 -30.71
N PHE A 92 1.97 12.00 -29.88
CA PHE A 92 0.80 12.65 -29.29
C PHE A 92 0.93 14.17 -29.39
N ASN A 93 -0.20 14.87 -29.20
CA ASN A 93 -0.23 16.31 -29.10
C ASN A 93 0.13 16.76 -27.67
N GLU A 94 0.99 17.76 -27.51
CA GLU A 94 1.35 18.36 -26.22
C GLU A 94 0.18 19.04 -25.50
N GLU A 95 -0.83 19.51 -26.23
CA GLU A 95 -2.05 20.10 -25.65
C GLU A 95 -2.97 19.03 -25.03
N ASP A 96 -2.81 17.76 -25.40
CA ASP A 96 -3.62 16.69 -24.83
C ASP A 96 -3.23 16.43 -23.37
N PRO A 97 -4.20 16.47 -22.43
CA PRO A 97 -3.90 16.12 -21.06
C PRO A 97 -3.53 14.64 -20.97
N GLN A 98 -2.71 14.31 -19.99
CA GLN A 98 -2.09 12.98 -19.90
C GLN A 98 -3.11 11.82 -19.77
N TRP A 99 -4.31 12.06 -19.23
CA TRP A 99 -5.37 11.05 -19.21
C TRP A 99 -5.90 10.71 -20.62
N VAL A 100 -5.97 11.69 -21.54
CA VAL A 100 -6.33 11.48 -22.96
C VAL A 100 -5.23 10.70 -23.67
N VAL A 101 -3.97 11.05 -23.43
CA VAL A 101 -2.81 10.29 -23.96
C VAL A 101 -2.87 8.83 -23.50
N ASN A 102 -3.17 8.58 -22.24
CA ASN A 102 -3.33 7.21 -21.71
C ASN A 102 -4.51 6.47 -22.36
N PHE A 103 -5.60 7.18 -22.67
CA PHE A 103 -6.71 6.63 -23.44
C PHE A 103 -6.29 6.25 -24.87
N TYR A 104 -5.57 7.12 -25.57
CA TYR A 104 -5.05 6.84 -26.92
C TYR A 104 -4.07 5.67 -26.93
N LYS A 105 -3.19 5.55 -25.93
CA LYS A 105 -2.31 4.38 -25.74
C LYS A 105 -3.11 3.07 -25.69
N SER A 106 -4.29 3.08 -25.06
CA SER A 106 -5.16 1.90 -25.01
C SER A 106 -5.72 1.50 -26.38
N ILE A 107 -6.01 2.48 -27.25
CA ILE A 107 -6.44 2.22 -28.64
C ILE A 107 -5.27 1.65 -29.46
N ILE A 108 -4.08 2.26 -29.39
CA ILE A 108 -2.91 1.77 -30.12
C ILE A 108 -2.57 0.33 -29.72
N THR A 109 -2.77 -0.03 -28.45
CA THR A 109 -2.52 -1.38 -27.93
C THR A 109 -3.36 -2.46 -28.64
N LEU A 110 -4.56 -2.12 -29.16
CA LEU A 110 -5.37 -3.06 -29.95
C LEU A 110 -4.69 -3.49 -31.26
N PHE A 111 -3.85 -2.63 -31.83
CA PHE A 111 -3.09 -2.87 -33.06
C PHE A 111 -1.68 -3.41 -32.79
N SER A 112 -1.19 -3.30 -31.54
CA SER A 112 0.20 -3.63 -31.15
C SER A 112 0.40 -5.08 -30.68
N ILE A 113 -0.53 -5.98 -31.01
CA ILE A 113 -0.39 -7.41 -30.71
C ILE A 113 0.61 -8.10 -31.64
N ALA A 114 1.26 -9.16 -31.17
CA ALA A 114 2.36 -9.83 -31.88
C ALA A 114 2.11 -10.10 -33.39
N PRO A 115 0.95 -10.63 -33.84
CA PRO A 115 0.70 -10.87 -35.28
C PRO A 115 0.55 -9.59 -36.12
N LEU A 116 0.05 -8.50 -35.53
CA LEU A 116 -0.22 -7.25 -36.24
C LEU A 116 0.97 -6.27 -36.20
N LYS A 117 1.84 -6.42 -35.20
CA LYS A 117 2.96 -5.51 -34.94
C LYS A 117 3.86 -5.34 -36.16
N GLY A 118 4.16 -6.41 -36.89
CA GLY A 118 4.97 -6.36 -38.11
C GLY A 118 4.33 -5.58 -39.26
N THR A 119 3.00 -5.45 -39.29
CA THR A 119 2.27 -4.73 -40.33
C THR A 119 2.09 -3.25 -39.98
N PHE A 120 1.73 -2.93 -38.74
CA PHE A 120 1.47 -1.55 -38.32
C PHE A 120 2.70 -0.82 -37.77
N PHE A 121 3.65 -1.54 -37.17
CA PHE A 121 4.77 -0.96 -36.41
C PHE A 121 6.08 -1.69 -36.69
N ARG A 122 6.69 -1.47 -37.88
CA ARG A 122 7.99 -2.05 -38.24
C ARG A 122 9.03 -1.86 -37.13
N GLY A 123 9.56 -2.97 -36.58
CA GLY A 123 10.64 -2.92 -35.60
C GLY A 123 10.97 -4.22 -34.87
N LEU A 124 10.00 -5.08 -34.55
CA LEU A 124 10.25 -6.26 -33.70
C LEU A 124 9.18 -7.35 -33.96
N SER A 125 9.45 -8.34 -34.81
CA SER A 125 8.58 -9.54 -34.81
C SER A 125 9.28 -10.78 -35.39
N ASN A 126 10.17 -11.39 -34.62
CA ASN A 126 10.38 -12.84 -34.69
C ASN A 126 9.33 -13.52 -33.80
N TYR A 127 8.04 -13.28 -34.07
CA TYR A 127 7.00 -13.95 -33.30
C TYR A 127 6.85 -15.39 -33.78
N SER A 128 6.49 -16.28 -32.85
CA SER A 128 6.39 -17.69 -33.15
C SER A 128 5.22 -17.96 -34.11
N LYS A 129 5.48 -18.68 -35.21
CA LYS A 129 4.43 -19.24 -36.08
C LYS A 129 3.71 -20.45 -35.45
N SER A 130 4.02 -20.77 -34.19
CA SER A 130 3.35 -21.86 -33.46
C SER A 130 1.90 -21.49 -33.16
N ALA A 131 1.02 -22.49 -33.11
CA ALA A 131 -0.39 -22.28 -32.78
C ALA A 131 -0.61 -21.70 -31.37
N ALA A 132 0.36 -21.87 -30.46
CA ALA A 132 0.38 -21.24 -29.15
C ALA A 132 1.80 -20.80 -28.77
N TYR A 133 1.93 -19.62 -28.17
CA TYR A 133 3.22 -19.05 -27.74
C TYR A 133 3.04 -17.99 -26.65
N VAL A 134 4.16 -17.55 -26.07
CA VAL A 134 4.20 -16.46 -25.09
C VAL A 134 5.15 -15.39 -25.59
N GLU A 135 4.73 -14.13 -25.50
CA GLU A 135 5.52 -12.96 -25.90
C GLU A 135 5.57 -11.97 -24.74
N LEU A 136 6.69 -11.27 -24.56
CA LEU A 136 6.80 -10.14 -23.65
C LEU A 136 6.45 -8.86 -24.40
N GLU A 137 5.45 -8.11 -23.93
CA GLU A 137 5.00 -6.91 -24.61
C GLU A 137 4.47 -5.84 -23.65
N ASP A 138 4.54 -4.60 -24.11
CA ASP A 138 3.92 -3.47 -23.44
C ASP A 138 2.40 -3.57 -23.53
N THR A 139 1.77 -3.52 -22.37
CA THR A 139 0.35 -3.22 -22.20
C THR A 139 0.22 -1.86 -21.53
N VAL A 140 -0.95 -1.23 -21.61
CA VAL A 140 -1.23 -0.01 -20.84
C VAL A 140 -1.01 -0.23 -19.33
N LEU A 141 -1.11 -1.45 -18.82
CA LEU A 141 -1.00 -1.77 -17.40
C LEU A 141 0.38 -2.33 -16.98
N GLY A 142 1.34 -2.43 -17.91
CA GLY A 142 2.67 -2.95 -17.62
C GLY A 142 3.29 -3.71 -18.79
N GLU A 143 4.58 -4.04 -18.67
CA GLU A 143 5.30 -4.93 -19.58
C GLU A 143 5.13 -6.38 -19.10
N CYS A 144 4.29 -7.14 -19.80
CA CYS A 144 3.76 -8.41 -19.32
C CYS A 144 3.99 -9.55 -20.30
N TYR A 145 4.09 -10.77 -19.78
CA TYR A 145 4.02 -11.97 -20.61
C TYR A 145 2.57 -12.22 -21.05
N SER A 146 2.35 -12.17 -22.35
CA SER A 146 1.08 -12.45 -23.00
C SER A 146 1.09 -13.81 -23.64
N THR A 147 0.08 -14.62 -23.35
CA THR A 147 -0.12 -15.92 -23.98
C THR A 147 -1.02 -15.77 -25.19
N TYR A 148 -0.59 -16.30 -26.33
CA TYR A 148 -1.31 -16.27 -27.59
C TYR A 148 -1.71 -17.68 -28.01
N THR A 149 -2.92 -17.80 -28.57
CA THR A 149 -3.32 -18.93 -29.42
C THR A 149 -3.88 -18.40 -30.73
N GLN A 150 -3.44 -18.96 -31.86
CA GLN A 150 -3.83 -18.51 -33.19
C GLN A 150 -4.33 -19.67 -34.05
N HIS A 151 -5.47 -19.46 -34.72
CA HIS A 151 -6.12 -20.44 -35.56
C HIS A 151 -6.46 -19.83 -36.91
N GLN A 152 -6.01 -20.46 -38.00
CA GLN A 152 -6.46 -20.08 -39.33
C GLN A 152 -7.93 -20.49 -39.49
N LEU A 153 -8.77 -19.54 -39.90
CA LEU A 153 -10.18 -19.78 -40.15
C LEU A 153 -10.34 -20.67 -41.38
N SER A 154 -11.29 -21.61 -41.33
CA SER A 154 -11.61 -22.50 -42.43
C SER A 154 -13.08 -22.89 -42.43
N GLY A 155 -13.59 -23.32 -43.60
CA GLY A 155 -14.97 -23.76 -43.75
C GLY A 155 -16.00 -22.69 -43.35
N VAL A 156 -16.90 -23.05 -42.44
CA VAL A 156 -17.99 -22.17 -41.98
C VAL A 156 -17.45 -20.91 -41.28
N ALA A 157 -16.39 -21.04 -40.48
CA ALA A 157 -15.82 -19.90 -39.76
C ALA A 157 -15.21 -18.86 -40.71
N GLN A 158 -14.56 -19.31 -41.80
CA GLN A 158 -14.09 -18.40 -42.85
C GLN A 158 -15.26 -17.77 -43.61
N SER A 159 -16.36 -18.50 -43.85
CA SER A 159 -17.56 -17.94 -44.51
C SER A 159 -18.34 -16.95 -43.64
N GLN A 160 -18.13 -16.98 -42.33
CA GLN A 160 -18.70 -16.03 -41.37
C GLN A 160 -17.88 -14.74 -41.24
N LEU A 161 -16.64 -14.74 -41.74
CA LEU A 161 -15.85 -13.52 -41.89
C LEU A 161 -16.54 -12.66 -42.95
N GLN A 162 -17.36 -11.72 -42.51
CA GLN A 162 -18.12 -10.86 -43.41
C GLN A 162 -17.16 -10.05 -44.28
N ASP A 163 -17.43 -10.03 -45.58
CA ASP A 163 -16.77 -9.10 -46.49
C ASP A 163 -17.39 -7.72 -46.27
N ILE A 164 -16.53 -6.73 -46.08
CA ILE A 164 -16.93 -5.37 -45.74
C ILE A 164 -17.44 -4.68 -47.01
N PRO A 165 -18.61 -4.00 -46.96
CA PRO A 165 -19.09 -3.23 -48.09
C PRO A 165 -18.05 -2.19 -48.53
N HIS A 166 -17.71 -2.19 -49.81
CA HIS A 166 -16.75 -1.27 -50.42
C HIS A 166 -15.31 -1.39 -49.87
N ASP A 167 -14.83 -2.61 -49.61
CA ASP A 167 -13.41 -2.86 -49.33
C ASP A 167 -12.57 -2.80 -50.60
N CYS A 168 -11.79 -1.73 -50.77
CA CYS A 168 -10.93 -1.58 -51.94
C CYS A 168 -9.73 -2.55 -52.00
N GLN A 169 -9.42 -3.28 -50.93
CA GLN A 169 -8.28 -4.22 -50.85
C GLN A 169 -8.65 -5.66 -51.20
N LEU A 170 -9.95 -5.98 -51.26
CA LEU A 170 -10.46 -7.25 -51.73
C LEU A 170 -10.92 -7.03 -53.17
N GLY A 171 -10.28 -7.70 -54.13
CA GLY A 171 -10.65 -7.57 -55.54
C GLY A 171 -12.15 -7.81 -55.76
N ASP A 172 -12.73 -7.12 -56.75
CA ASP A 172 -14.15 -7.29 -57.11
C ASP A 172 -14.48 -8.79 -57.21
N PRO A 173 -15.59 -9.26 -56.62
CA PRO A 173 -16.02 -10.65 -56.79
C PRO A 173 -16.28 -10.85 -58.29
N GLU A 174 -15.37 -11.58 -58.95
CA GLU A 174 -15.36 -11.73 -60.41
C GLU A 174 -16.76 -12.11 -60.94
N GLU A 175 -17.15 -11.39 -62.00
CA GLU A 175 -18.17 -11.78 -62.96
C GLU A 175 -18.12 -13.29 -63.21
N GLY A 176 -19.27 -13.93 -63.01
CA GLY A 176 -19.41 -15.38 -63.09
C GLY A 176 -18.71 -16.00 -64.29
N ASP A 177 -17.79 -16.91 -63.99
CA ASP A 177 -17.16 -17.85 -64.90
C ASP A 177 -18.23 -18.54 -65.78
N THR A 178 -18.45 -17.99 -66.97
CA THR A 178 -19.31 -18.57 -68.01
C THR A 178 -18.54 -19.68 -68.74
N THR A 179 -18.09 -20.70 -68.02
CA THR A 179 -17.60 -21.95 -68.62
C THR A 179 -18.25 -23.20 -68.05
N LYS A 180 -19.60 -23.22 -67.99
CA LYS A 180 -20.35 -24.49 -67.99
C LYS A 180 -20.22 -25.19 -69.35
N LYS A 181 -19.22 -26.07 -69.47
CA LYS A 181 -19.14 -27.11 -70.52
C LYS A 181 -20.31 -28.09 -70.38
N GLN A 182 -21.18 -28.14 -71.39
CA GLN A 182 -21.97 -29.33 -71.70
C GLN A 182 -21.29 -30.16 -72.82
N PRO A 183 -21.50 -31.49 -72.87
CA PRO A 183 -20.67 -32.38 -73.68
C PRO A 183 -21.25 -32.62 -75.08
N GLY A 184 -20.36 -32.57 -76.08
CA GLY A 184 -20.36 -33.51 -77.21
C GLY A 184 -21.19 -33.17 -78.46
N ARG A 185 -20.51 -32.73 -79.53
CA ARG A 185 -20.70 -33.29 -80.89
C ARG A 185 -19.48 -33.01 -81.78
N LYS A 186 -18.91 -34.08 -82.36
CA LYS A 186 -17.83 -34.09 -83.37
C LYS A 186 -18.37 -33.49 -84.69
N VAL A 187 -17.63 -32.75 -85.53
CA VAL A 187 -16.69 -33.11 -86.64
C VAL A 187 -16.54 -31.79 -87.50
N PRO A 188 -15.58 -31.56 -88.44
CA PRO A 188 -14.11 -31.67 -88.45
C PRO A 188 -13.37 -30.35 -88.85
N ARG A 189 -12.04 -30.43 -88.75
CA ARG A 189 -10.95 -29.59 -89.29
C ARG A 189 -11.23 -28.77 -90.57
N GLY A 190 -10.78 -27.51 -90.57
CA GLY A 190 -10.44 -26.80 -91.79
C GLY A 190 -9.95 -25.36 -91.61
N ARG A 191 -8.73 -25.10 -92.10
CA ARG A 191 -8.19 -23.82 -92.61
C ARG A 191 -7.54 -22.81 -91.63
N LYS A 192 -6.20 -22.83 -91.66
CA LYS A 192 -5.31 -21.71 -91.30
C LYS A 192 -5.55 -20.53 -92.25
N VAL A 193 -5.71 -19.33 -91.71
CA VAL A 193 -5.44 -18.05 -92.40
C VAL A 193 -4.72 -17.12 -91.42
N PRO A 194 -3.57 -16.51 -91.79
CA PRO A 194 -2.81 -15.61 -90.94
C PRO A 194 -3.16 -14.14 -91.22
N ARG A 195 -3.32 -13.33 -90.17
CA ARG A 195 -3.20 -11.85 -90.22
C ARG A 195 -2.59 -11.38 -88.89
N LYS A 196 -1.29 -11.06 -88.83
CA LYS A 196 -0.69 -9.74 -89.05
C LYS A 196 -1.44 -8.60 -88.33
N GLY A 197 -0.78 -8.00 -87.34
CA GLY A 197 -1.24 -6.75 -86.73
C GLY A 197 -0.48 -6.35 -85.46
N ARG A 198 0.81 -6.06 -85.60
CA ARG A 198 1.65 -5.40 -84.59
C ARG A 198 1.08 -3.98 -84.34
N LYS A 199 0.70 -3.65 -83.11
CA LYS A 199 0.63 -2.26 -82.63
C LYS A 199 1.44 -2.15 -81.33
N HIS A 200 2.25 -1.10 -81.31
CA HIS A 200 3.21 -0.74 -80.26
C HIS A 200 2.52 -0.31 -78.95
N PRO A 201 3.27 -0.32 -77.82
CA PRO A 201 2.74 -0.02 -76.50
C PRO A 201 2.47 1.48 -76.40
N GLY A 202 1.19 1.84 -76.30
CA GLY A 202 0.76 3.15 -75.88
C GLY A 202 0.72 3.19 -74.36
N GLN A 203 1.55 4.05 -73.78
CA GLN A 203 1.44 4.50 -72.40
C GLN A 203 0.01 5.00 -72.13
N SER A 204 -0.64 4.38 -71.15
CA SER A 204 -1.75 4.99 -70.43
C SER A 204 -1.23 5.33 -69.02
N PRO A 205 -1.27 6.60 -68.59
CA PRO A 205 -0.97 6.96 -67.22
C PRO A 205 -2.22 6.67 -66.37
N SER A 206 -2.26 5.51 -65.72
CA SER A 206 -3.23 5.25 -64.64
C SER A 206 -2.58 5.65 -63.32
N SER A 207 -2.62 6.93 -62.98
CA SER A 207 -2.42 7.43 -61.62
C SER A 207 -3.76 7.42 -60.86
N GLY A 208 -4.40 6.25 -60.80
CA GLY A 208 -5.48 5.99 -59.84
C GLY A 208 -4.85 5.36 -58.61
N SER A 209 -5.17 5.87 -57.43
CA SER A 209 -4.77 5.29 -56.14
C SER A 209 -5.34 3.87 -56.00
N SER A 210 -4.61 2.86 -56.50
CA SER A 210 -4.98 1.46 -56.30
C SER A 210 -4.71 1.09 -54.84
N CYS A 211 -5.74 0.67 -54.12
CA CYS A 211 -5.55 0.07 -52.81
C CYS A 211 -4.65 -1.17 -52.90
N PRO A 212 -3.76 -1.41 -51.93
CA PRO A 212 -2.96 -2.62 -51.91
C PRO A 212 -3.85 -3.83 -51.59
N ASP A 213 -3.75 -4.87 -52.43
CA ASP A 213 -4.49 -6.12 -52.25
C ASP A 213 -4.13 -6.80 -50.90
N ILE A 214 -5.13 -7.36 -50.23
CA ILE A 214 -4.94 -8.17 -49.02
C ILE A 214 -5.38 -9.62 -49.25
N SER A 215 -4.61 -10.56 -48.70
CA SER A 215 -4.94 -11.98 -48.73
C SER A 215 -6.27 -12.25 -48.02
N SER A 216 -7.13 -13.09 -48.60
CA SER A 216 -8.45 -13.41 -48.04
C SER A 216 -8.39 -14.35 -46.82
N VAL A 217 -7.19 -14.79 -46.42
CA VAL A 217 -7.00 -15.72 -45.30
C VAL A 217 -7.43 -15.04 -43.99
N GLY A 218 -8.35 -15.67 -43.27
CA GLY A 218 -8.78 -15.23 -41.94
C GLY A 218 -8.06 -15.97 -40.82
N TRP A 219 -7.88 -15.28 -39.70
CA TRP A 219 -7.30 -15.80 -38.47
C TRP A 219 -8.13 -15.38 -37.27
N GLU A 220 -8.32 -16.28 -36.32
CA GLU A 220 -8.75 -15.97 -34.96
C GLU A 220 -7.55 -16.04 -34.03
N VAL A 221 -7.28 -14.96 -33.32
CA VAL A 221 -6.18 -14.85 -32.37
C VAL A 221 -6.75 -14.53 -31.00
N VAL A 222 -6.41 -15.36 -30.02
CA VAL A 222 -6.78 -15.15 -28.63
C VAL A 222 -5.53 -14.79 -27.84
N ARG A 223 -5.63 -13.73 -27.06
CA ARG A 223 -4.56 -13.18 -26.21
C ARG A 223 -5.03 -13.20 -24.76
N SER A 224 -4.19 -13.70 -23.85
CA SER A 224 -4.45 -13.66 -22.42
C SER A 224 -3.25 -13.11 -21.66
N VAL A 225 -3.50 -12.17 -20.74
CA VAL A 225 -2.46 -11.49 -19.97
C VAL A 225 -2.75 -11.62 -18.48
N ASN A 226 -1.78 -12.15 -17.73
CA ASN A 226 -1.79 -12.10 -16.27
C ASN A 226 -1.05 -10.84 -15.80
N LEU A 227 -1.82 -9.85 -15.36
CA LEU A 227 -1.30 -8.53 -14.97
C LEU A 227 -0.59 -8.53 -13.61
N GLU A 228 -0.52 -9.68 -12.93
CA GLU A 228 0.24 -9.86 -11.69
C GLU A 228 1.64 -10.40 -11.91
N SER A 229 1.92 -10.91 -13.12
CA SER A 229 3.21 -11.52 -13.48
C SER A 229 4.02 -10.66 -14.46
N CYS A 230 3.74 -9.35 -14.50
CA CYS A 230 4.47 -8.42 -15.36
C CYS A 230 5.87 -8.14 -14.82
N VAL A 231 6.81 -7.92 -15.74
CA VAL A 231 8.19 -7.53 -15.41
C VAL A 231 8.20 -6.10 -14.85
N GLU A 232 7.48 -5.19 -15.51
CA GLU A 232 7.19 -3.85 -15.02
C GLU A 232 5.67 -3.71 -14.87
N VAL A 233 5.19 -3.46 -13.66
CA VAL A 233 3.76 -3.29 -13.37
C VAL A 233 3.46 -1.80 -13.25
N VAL A 234 2.50 -1.28 -14.02
CA VAL A 234 1.96 0.05 -13.77
C VAL A 234 1.05 -0.04 -12.55
N ARG A 235 1.62 0.28 -11.39
CA ARG A 235 0.92 0.26 -10.11
C ARG A 235 1.56 1.26 -9.19
N TYR A 236 0.76 2.21 -8.75
CA TYR A 236 1.07 3.00 -7.56
C TYR A 236 0.15 2.54 -6.45
N GLN A 237 0.75 1.88 -5.47
CA GLN A 237 0.07 1.45 -4.28
C GLN A 237 0.63 2.26 -3.11
N ARG A 238 -0.24 3.04 -2.48
CA ARG A 238 0.00 3.63 -1.17
C ARG A 238 -0.59 2.67 -0.15
N THR A 239 0.23 1.80 0.42
CA THR A 239 -0.25 0.83 1.42
C THR A 239 -0.74 1.57 2.67
N TRP A 240 -1.96 1.24 3.08
CA TRP A 240 -2.53 1.70 4.34
C TRP A 240 -1.86 0.96 5.52
N ALA A 241 -1.53 1.72 6.55
CA ALA A 241 -1.36 1.22 7.92
C ALA A 241 -0.43 0.01 8.13
N GLY A 242 0.74 -0.04 7.48
CA GLY A 242 1.75 -1.06 7.81
C GLY A 242 1.32 -2.51 7.60
N ILE A 243 0.27 -2.72 6.79
CA ILE A 243 -0.12 -4.03 6.28
C ILE A 243 1.02 -4.49 5.35
N HIS A 244 1.92 -5.32 5.86
CA HIS A 244 3.03 -5.92 5.10
C HIS A 244 2.47 -7.04 4.23
N CYS A 245 1.80 -6.64 3.17
CA CYS A 245 1.03 -7.49 2.29
C CYS A 245 1.40 -7.11 0.87
N ASP A 246 2.40 -7.80 0.34
CA ASP A 246 2.74 -7.72 -1.08
C ASP A 246 1.62 -8.45 -1.82
N LEU A 247 0.74 -7.71 -2.51
CA LEU A 247 -0.41 -8.27 -3.22
C LEU A 247 -0.01 -9.38 -4.23
N GLY A 248 1.25 -9.43 -4.67
CA GLY A 248 1.77 -10.48 -5.55
C GLY A 248 2.39 -11.69 -4.82
N LYS A 249 2.43 -11.73 -3.48
CA LYS A 249 3.08 -12.78 -2.69
C LYS A 249 2.22 -13.22 -1.49
N ASP A 250 2.51 -14.42 -1.00
CA ASP A 250 1.98 -14.97 0.26
C ASP A 250 0.43 -15.00 0.32
N GLN A 251 -0.15 -14.77 1.51
CA GLN A 251 -1.59 -14.85 1.80
C GLN A 251 -2.42 -13.70 1.21
N CYS A 252 -1.74 -12.73 0.58
CA CYS A 252 -2.32 -11.49 0.07
C CYS A 252 -2.74 -11.53 -1.40
N LYS A 253 -2.37 -12.60 -2.11
CA LYS A 253 -2.73 -12.83 -3.52
C LYS A 253 -4.23 -12.88 -3.79
N ASN A 254 -5.04 -13.07 -2.75
CA ASN A 254 -6.49 -13.13 -2.88
C ASN A 254 -7.16 -11.75 -2.77
N LEU A 255 -6.43 -10.70 -2.35
CA LEU A 255 -7.01 -9.37 -2.13
C LEU A 255 -7.24 -8.59 -3.43
N LEU A 256 -6.45 -8.87 -4.45
CA LEU A 256 -6.53 -8.24 -5.76
C LEU A 256 -6.29 -9.31 -6.82
N SER A 257 -7.07 -9.30 -7.90
CA SER A 257 -6.78 -10.06 -9.11
C SER A 257 -6.99 -9.15 -10.30
N ARG A 258 -6.04 -9.17 -11.25
CA ARG A 258 -6.10 -8.38 -12.48
C ARG A 258 -5.77 -9.24 -13.69
N ASN A 259 -6.66 -9.26 -14.66
CA ASN A 259 -6.46 -10.00 -15.91
C ASN A 259 -6.98 -9.22 -17.12
N SER A 260 -6.49 -9.60 -18.29
CA SER A 260 -6.99 -9.14 -19.58
C SER A 260 -7.03 -10.29 -20.57
N HIS A 261 -8.08 -10.35 -21.36
CA HIS A 261 -8.33 -11.36 -22.38
C HIS A 261 -8.84 -10.68 -23.64
N GLY A 262 -8.27 -11.00 -24.80
CA GLY A 262 -8.66 -10.41 -26.08
C GLY A 262 -8.86 -11.47 -27.15
N VAL A 263 -9.91 -11.31 -27.94
CA VAL A 263 -10.19 -12.11 -29.14
C VAL A 263 -10.11 -11.18 -30.34
N TYR A 264 -9.32 -11.56 -31.34
CA TYR A 264 -9.04 -10.76 -32.51
C TYR A 264 -9.33 -11.58 -33.76
N THR A 265 -10.07 -10.97 -34.69
CA THR A 265 -10.27 -11.48 -36.04
C THR A 265 -9.36 -10.70 -36.97
N ILE A 266 -8.45 -11.39 -37.63
CA ILE A 266 -7.41 -10.79 -38.47
C ILE A 266 -7.53 -11.36 -39.88
N ARG A 267 -7.38 -10.52 -40.90
CA ARG A 267 -7.32 -10.93 -42.30
C ARG A 267 -5.93 -10.67 -42.87
N GLY A 268 -5.41 -11.58 -43.68
CA GLY A 268 -4.13 -11.42 -44.36
C GLY A 268 -3.14 -12.58 -44.13
N ASP A 269 -1.92 -12.37 -44.60
CA ASP A 269 -0.83 -13.33 -44.50
C ASP A 269 0.52 -12.65 -44.21
N GLU A 270 1.64 -13.33 -44.45
CA GLU A 270 3.00 -12.83 -44.18
C GLU A 270 3.35 -11.54 -44.94
N HIS A 271 2.60 -11.19 -46.00
CA HIS A 271 2.80 -9.97 -46.78
C HIS A 271 2.03 -8.76 -46.22
N GLY A 272 1.11 -8.98 -45.27
CA GLY A 272 0.34 -7.94 -44.60
C GLY A 272 -0.88 -8.50 -43.88
N MET A 273 -1.09 -8.05 -42.65
CA MET A 273 -2.24 -8.41 -41.81
C MET A 273 -3.05 -7.19 -41.39
N ARG A 274 -4.37 -7.30 -41.42
CA ARG A 274 -5.33 -6.25 -41.06
C ARG A 274 -6.24 -6.74 -39.94
N LEU A 275 -6.54 -5.84 -39.00
CA LEU A 275 -7.51 -6.10 -37.95
C LEU A 275 -8.94 -5.91 -38.48
N GLU A 276 -9.75 -6.95 -38.42
CA GLU A 276 -11.17 -6.91 -38.81
C GLU A 276 -12.06 -6.64 -37.59
N GLN A 277 -11.79 -7.33 -36.49
CA GLN A 277 -12.52 -7.17 -35.23
C GLN A 277 -11.59 -7.43 -34.05
N ALA A 278 -11.77 -6.67 -32.97
CA ALA A 278 -11.16 -6.95 -31.68
C ALA A 278 -12.21 -6.84 -30.58
N GLU A 279 -12.22 -7.80 -29.66
CA GLU A 279 -12.95 -7.76 -28.41
C GLU A 279 -11.99 -8.04 -27.25
N VAL A 280 -11.71 -7.01 -26.45
CA VAL A 280 -10.81 -7.12 -25.30
C VAL A 280 -11.58 -6.88 -24.03
N LYS A 281 -11.58 -7.86 -23.13
CA LYS A 281 -12.19 -7.80 -21.81
C LYS A 281 -11.11 -7.78 -20.74
N GLY A 282 -11.30 -6.96 -19.72
CA GLY A 282 -10.44 -6.92 -18.54
C GLY A 282 -11.26 -7.05 -17.27
N ALA A 283 -10.66 -7.59 -16.23
CA ALA A 283 -11.29 -7.63 -14.92
C ALA A 283 -10.28 -7.24 -13.82
N ILE A 284 -10.76 -6.41 -12.91
CA ILE A 284 -10.12 -6.12 -11.63
C ILE A 284 -11.09 -6.58 -10.55
N ILE A 285 -10.66 -7.55 -9.75
CA ILE A 285 -11.45 -8.08 -8.64
C ILE A 285 -10.72 -7.71 -7.36
N THR A 286 -11.37 -7.00 -6.45
CA THR A 286 -10.85 -6.70 -5.11
C THR A 286 -11.66 -7.46 -4.07
N SER A 287 -10.96 -8.13 -3.16
CA SER A 287 -11.55 -8.82 -2.02
C SER A 287 -11.10 -8.07 -0.76
N PRO A 288 -11.85 -7.05 -0.30
CA PRO A 288 -11.39 -6.15 0.76
C PRO A 288 -11.00 -6.88 2.04
N ASP A 289 -11.74 -7.94 2.38
CA ASP A 289 -11.51 -8.77 3.56
C ASP A 289 -10.82 -10.10 3.26
N GLY A 290 -10.36 -10.35 2.03
CA GLY A 290 -9.63 -11.57 1.64
C GLY A 290 -10.38 -12.91 1.73
N PHE A 291 -11.69 -12.90 2.04
CA PHE A 291 -12.58 -14.06 1.94
C PHE A 291 -13.83 -13.73 1.10
N VAL A 292 -14.58 -14.77 0.70
CA VAL A 292 -15.63 -14.72 -0.32
C VAL A 292 -16.93 -14.13 0.24
N THR A 293 -16.99 -12.82 0.41
CA THR A 293 -18.23 -12.10 0.73
C THR A 293 -18.55 -11.07 -0.33
N GLU A 294 -17.91 -9.89 -0.27
CA GLU A 294 -18.30 -8.68 -0.99
C GLU A 294 -17.16 -8.23 -1.91
N ARG A 295 -16.95 -8.98 -2.99
CA ARG A 295 -15.87 -8.65 -3.93
C ARG A 295 -16.33 -7.53 -4.85
N ALA A 296 -15.64 -6.39 -4.78
CA ALA A 296 -15.85 -5.36 -5.79
C ALA A 296 -15.20 -5.80 -7.09
N GLN A 297 -15.97 -5.73 -8.17
CA GLN A 297 -15.56 -6.15 -9.50
C GLN A 297 -15.66 -4.95 -10.44
N THR A 298 -14.57 -4.67 -11.13
CA THR A 298 -14.52 -3.73 -12.24
C THR A 298 -14.21 -4.51 -13.50
N ILE A 299 -15.15 -4.51 -14.44
CA ILE A 299 -15.00 -5.16 -15.74
C ILE A 299 -14.84 -4.08 -16.80
N THR A 300 -13.87 -4.25 -17.68
CA THR A 300 -13.67 -3.39 -18.84
C THR A 300 -13.93 -4.18 -20.12
N SER A 301 -14.44 -3.51 -21.14
CA SER A 301 -14.63 -4.07 -22.48
C SER A 301 -14.23 -3.03 -23.52
N GLN A 302 -13.45 -3.45 -24.51
CA GLN A 302 -13.16 -2.69 -25.71
C GLN A 302 -13.59 -3.52 -26.91
N SER A 303 -14.36 -2.90 -27.81
CA SER A 303 -14.73 -3.51 -29.09
C SER A 303 -14.37 -2.60 -30.24
N LEU A 304 -13.79 -3.19 -31.27
CA LEU A 304 -13.44 -2.53 -32.51
C LEU A 304 -13.89 -3.43 -33.66
N SER A 305 -14.56 -2.84 -34.64
CA SER A 305 -14.99 -3.54 -35.85
C SER A 305 -14.68 -2.64 -37.03
N LEU A 306 -14.08 -3.22 -38.07
CA LEU A 306 -13.79 -2.52 -39.31
C LEU A 306 -15.10 -2.38 -40.11
N THR A 307 -15.43 -1.15 -40.48
CA THR A 307 -16.70 -0.84 -41.17
C THR A 307 -16.50 -0.47 -42.63
N HIS A 308 -15.33 0.07 -42.99
CA HIS A 308 -15.05 0.58 -44.31
C HIS A 308 -13.55 0.70 -44.59
N VAL A 309 -13.14 0.58 -45.86
CA VAL A 309 -11.74 0.65 -46.30
C VAL A 309 -11.65 1.39 -47.63
N GLU A 310 -10.92 2.50 -47.66
CA GLU A 310 -10.77 3.35 -48.85
C GLU A 310 -9.30 3.60 -49.20
N ALA A 311 -9.06 3.94 -50.47
CA ALA A 311 -7.77 4.40 -50.91
C ALA A 311 -7.45 5.76 -50.26
N LEU A 312 -6.31 5.85 -49.58
CA LEU A 312 -5.88 7.10 -48.97
C LEU A 312 -5.48 8.11 -50.05
N ASP A 313 -6.22 9.21 -50.17
CA ASP A 313 -5.75 10.38 -50.92
C ASP A 313 -4.60 11.03 -50.15
N VAL A 314 -3.43 11.10 -50.78
CA VAL A 314 -2.20 11.67 -50.20
C VAL A 314 -2.42 13.11 -49.74
N ALA A 315 -3.32 13.87 -50.38
CA ALA A 315 -3.66 15.23 -49.97
C ALA A 315 -4.58 15.30 -48.74
N ALA A 316 -5.34 14.22 -48.46
CA ALA A 316 -6.24 14.10 -47.31
C ALA A 316 -5.58 13.41 -46.10
N ALA A 317 -4.39 12.83 -46.27
CA ALA A 317 -3.64 12.24 -45.18
C ALA A 317 -3.29 13.31 -44.10
N PRO A 318 -3.48 13.01 -42.79
CA PRO A 318 -3.09 13.94 -41.74
C PRO A 318 -1.60 14.30 -41.83
N ASN A 319 -1.29 15.59 -41.85
CA ASN A 319 0.09 16.05 -41.91
C ASN A 319 0.75 15.93 -40.53
N MET A 320 1.63 14.94 -40.39
CA MET A 320 2.36 14.65 -39.15
C MET A 320 3.11 15.84 -38.56
N ASN A 321 3.58 16.79 -39.38
CA ASN A 321 4.28 18.01 -38.89
C ASN A 321 3.35 18.99 -38.15
N HIS A 322 2.03 18.84 -38.29
CA HIS A 322 1.02 19.61 -37.56
C HIS A 322 0.38 18.81 -36.40
N VAL A 323 0.61 17.49 -36.37
CA VAL A 323 0.06 16.54 -35.38
C VAL A 323 1.05 16.31 -34.22
N ALA A 324 2.34 16.30 -34.51
CA ALA A 324 3.39 15.76 -33.64
C ALA A 324 4.13 16.84 -32.85
N THR A 325 3.87 16.94 -31.54
CA THR A 325 4.71 17.76 -30.65
C THR A 325 5.36 16.95 -29.53
N LYS A 326 4.85 15.75 -29.20
CA LYS A 326 5.40 14.87 -28.16
C LYS A 326 5.58 13.44 -28.65
N SER A 327 6.77 12.87 -28.46
CA SER A 327 7.09 11.46 -28.75
C SER A 327 7.37 10.67 -27.46
N VAL A 328 6.92 9.43 -27.38
CA VAL A 328 7.21 8.46 -26.31
C VAL A 328 7.50 7.09 -26.89
N ASP A 329 8.33 6.30 -26.23
CA ASP A 329 8.82 4.99 -26.72
C ASP A 329 8.07 3.79 -26.14
N HIS A 330 7.01 4.00 -25.34
CA HIS A 330 6.26 2.94 -24.67
C HIS A 330 4.74 3.18 -24.63
N LEU A 331 3.97 2.11 -24.44
CA LEU A 331 2.50 2.15 -24.33
C LEU A 331 1.98 2.10 -22.89
N LEU A 332 2.86 2.03 -21.90
CA LEU A 332 2.48 2.03 -20.48
C LEU A 332 1.66 3.28 -20.13
N TYR A 333 0.63 3.11 -19.29
CA TYR A 333 -0.14 4.20 -18.69
C TYR A 333 0.80 5.08 -17.86
N GLU A 334 0.84 6.37 -18.14
CA GLU A 334 1.70 7.29 -17.42
C GLU A 334 0.96 7.99 -16.30
N MET A 335 1.54 7.97 -15.12
CA MET A 335 1.01 8.66 -13.95
C MET A 335 1.89 9.86 -13.60
N VAL A 336 1.26 10.97 -13.22
CA VAL A 336 1.98 12.15 -12.76
C VAL A 336 2.06 12.11 -11.23
N LEU A 337 3.27 12.13 -10.68
CA LEU A 337 3.52 12.04 -9.24
C LEU A 337 4.44 13.18 -8.76
N PRO A 338 4.26 13.65 -7.51
CA PRO A 338 5.04 14.75 -6.94
C PRO A 338 6.42 14.31 -6.42
N TYR A 339 7.21 13.65 -7.27
CA TYR A 339 8.56 13.18 -6.95
C TYR A 339 9.64 13.84 -7.82
N GLN A 340 10.89 13.83 -7.36
CA GLN A 340 12.01 14.31 -8.16
C GLN A 340 12.39 13.26 -9.21
N GLU A 341 12.92 13.72 -10.35
CA GLU A 341 13.29 12.84 -11.48
C GLU A 341 14.27 11.73 -11.06
N SER A 342 15.23 12.07 -10.20
CA SER A 342 16.21 11.11 -9.66
C SER A 342 15.55 9.92 -8.97
N ASP A 343 14.40 10.12 -8.34
CA ASP A 343 13.74 9.12 -7.52
C ASP A 343 12.86 8.16 -8.35
N VAL A 344 12.46 8.59 -9.53
CA VAL A 344 11.48 7.89 -10.37
C VAL A 344 12.02 7.47 -11.75
N SER A 345 13.21 7.92 -12.13
CA SER A 345 13.87 7.66 -13.43
C SER A 345 13.93 6.20 -13.88
N ARG A 346 13.84 5.24 -12.95
CA ARG A 346 13.79 3.80 -13.27
C ARG A 346 12.43 3.30 -13.77
N TYR A 347 11.36 4.09 -13.61
CA TYR A 347 10.00 3.71 -13.97
C TYR A 347 9.58 4.48 -15.21
N ARG A 348 9.38 3.79 -16.34
CA ARG A 348 8.97 4.45 -17.60
C ARG A 348 7.58 5.08 -17.48
N TRP A 349 6.73 4.52 -16.64
CA TRP A 349 5.35 4.96 -16.45
C TRP A 349 5.16 6.11 -15.46
N ILE A 350 6.21 6.60 -14.79
CA ILE A 350 6.08 7.74 -13.86
C ILE A 350 6.59 9.02 -14.52
N LYS A 351 5.76 10.06 -14.50
CA LYS A 351 6.12 11.43 -14.84
C LYS A 351 6.17 12.29 -13.60
N ARG A 352 7.15 13.18 -13.54
CA ARG A 352 7.20 14.23 -12.53
C ARG A 352 6.08 15.25 -12.78
N GLY A 353 5.46 15.69 -11.69
CA GLY A 353 4.58 16.85 -11.68
C GLY A 353 4.18 17.23 -10.26
N THR A 354 2.99 17.79 -10.11
CA THR A 354 2.40 18.19 -8.83
C THR A 354 1.32 17.19 -8.42
N ALA A 355 0.95 17.19 -7.13
CA ALA A 355 -0.17 16.40 -6.63
C ALA A 355 -1.50 16.76 -7.33
N LYS A 356 -1.61 18.02 -7.75
CA LYS A 356 -2.70 18.54 -8.55
C LYS A 356 -2.75 17.91 -9.93
N GLU A 357 -1.67 17.99 -10.69
CA GLU A 357 -1.58 17.37 -12.01
C GLU A 357 -1.82 15.86 -11.93
N GLY A 358 -1.23 15.17 -10.94
CA GLY A 358 -1.49 13.75 -10.70
C GLY A 358 -2.95 13.42 -10.49
N HIS A 359 -3.67 14.26 -9.73
CA HIS A 359 -5.10 14.10 -9.53
C HIS A 359 -5.90 14.36 -10.81
N GLU A 360 -5.56 15.41 -11.57
CA GLU A 360 -6.20 15.70 -12.87
C GLU A 360 -6.01 14.53 -13.86
N VAL A 361 -4.86 13.84 -13.82
CA VAL A 361 -4.62 12.62 -14.61
C VAL A 361 -5.47 11.44 -14.16
N LEU A 362 -5.75 11.32 -12.86
CA LEU A 362 -6.55 10.23 -12.31
C LEU A 362 -8.05 10.43 -12.48
N THR A 363 -8.54 11.66 -12.32
CA THR A 363 -9.99 11.96 -12.34
C THR A 363 -10.46 12.56 -13.66
N GLY A 364 -9.55 12.98 -14.54
CA GLY A 364 -9.88 13.75 -15.74
C GLY A 364 -10.45 15.14 -15.45
N THR A 365 -10.57 15.54 -14.17
CA THR A 365 -11.21 16.79 -13.75
C THR A 365 -10.17 17.88 -13.55
N ARG A 366 -10.30 18.98 -14.29
CA ARG A 366 -9.39 20.14 -14.15
C ARG A 366 -9.65 20.85 -12.82
N VAL A 367 -8.62 21.00 -12.01
CA VAL A 367 -8.71 21.70 -10.73
C VAL A 367 -8.43 23.19 -10.97
N ASN A 368 -9.47 24.01 -10.94
CA ASN A 368 -9.36 25.47 -11.11
C ASN A 368 -9.60 26.22 -9.78
N GLU A 369 -9.48 27.55 -9.78
CA GLU A 369 -9.67 28.36 -8.57
C GLU A 369 -11.09 28.25 -7.99
N ILE A 370 -12.10 28.03 -8.81
CA ILE A 370 -13.49 27.87 -8.37
C ILE A 370 -13.62 26.55 -7.61
N THR A 371 -13.14 25.45 -8.19
CA THR A 371 -13.11 24.13 -7.56
C THR A 371 -12.35 24.14 -6.23
N ILE A 372 -11.23 24.87 -6.16
CA ILE A 372 -10.44 25.02 -4.94
C ILE A 372 -11.25 25.75 -3.85
N ARG A 373 -11.95 26.84 -4.19
CA ARG A 373 -12.81 27.55 -3.22
C ARG A 373 -13.98 26.69 -2.76
N GLU A 374 -14.55 25.89 -3.66
CA GLU A 374 -15.57 24.90 -3.31
C GLU A 374 -15.01 23.89 -2.31
N TYR A 375 -13.81 23.34 -2.55
CA TYR A 375 -13.13 22.44 -1.61
C TYR A 375 -12.90 23.09 -0.24
N GLU A 376 -12.42 24.33 -0.17
CA GLU A 376 -12.29 25.05 1.12
C GLU A 376 -13.63 25.10 1.87
N SER A 377 -14.69 25.50 1.17
CA SER A 377 -16.03 25.61 1.76
C SER A 377 -16.60 24.25 2.20
N GLN A 378 -16.37 23.20 1.40
CA GLN A 378 -16.82 21.84 1.69
C GLN A 378 -16.09 21.28 2.91
N VAL A 379 -14.77 21.46 3.03
CA VAL A 379 -14.02 21.01 4.21
C VAL A 379 -14.58 21.64 5.48
N VAL A 380 -14.83 22.95 5.48
CA VAL A 380 -15.45 23.64 6.62
C VAL A 380 -16.82 23.07 6.95
N ALA A 381 -17.67 22.84 5.95
CA ALA A 381 -19.01 22.30 6.13
C ALA A 381 -18.99 20.86 6.68
N LEU A 382 -18.12 20.00 6.14
CA LEU A 382 -17.98 18.59 6.56
C LEU A 382 -17.46 18.49 8.00
N ILE A 383 -16.47 19.31 8.38
CA ILE A 383 -15.95 19.35 9.75
C ILE A 383 -17.03 19.84 10.73
N ARG A 384 -17.80 20.87 10.35
CA ARG A 384 -18.94 21.34 11.17
C ARG A 384 -19.97 20.24 11.34
N ASN A 385 -20.36 19.56 10.26
CA ASN A 385 -21.31 18.45 10.31
C ASN A 385 -20.81 17.30 11.21
N ALA A 386 -19.55 16.87 11.05
CA ALA A 386 -18.97 15.83 11.88
C ALA A 386 -18.93 16.23 13.37
N SER A 387 -18.56 17.49 13.66
CA SER A 387 -18.57 18.04 15.02
C SER A 387 -19.99 18.04 15.62
N ASP A 388 -20.99 18.48 14.85
CA ASP A 388 -22.38 18.55 15.31
C ASP A 388 -22.96 17.13 15.56
N ILE A 389 -22.59 16.15 14.74
CA ILE A 389 -22.96 14.73 14.95
C ILE A 389 -22.33 14.21 16.25
N LEU A 390 -21.03 14.46 16.47
CA LEU A 390 -20.33 14.04 17.69
C LEU A 390 -20.95 14.65 18.95
N SER A 391 -21.43 15.90 18.86
CA SER A 391 -22.14 16.55 19.97
C SER A 391 -23.58 16.06 20.17
N SER A 392 -24.14 15.28 19.24
CA SER A 392 -25.56 14.87 19.26
C SER A 392 -25.82 13.51 19.96
N ASP A 393 -24.77 12.81 20.42
CA ASP A 393 -24.82 11.44 20.99
C ASP A 393 -25.54 10.39 20.12
N SER A 394 -25.85 10.70 18.86
CA SER A 394 -26.54 9.80 17.94
C SER A 394 -25.58 8.74 17.41
N LYS A 395 -25.74 7.50 17.88
CA LYS A 395 -24.92 6.35 17.46
C LYS A 395 -25.04 6.07 15.96
N GLU A 396 -26.26 6.09 15.41
CA GLU A 396 -26.53 5.86 13.99
C GLU A 396 -25.84 6.91 13.10
N LYS A 397 -25.92 8.19 13.46
CA LYS A 397 -25.23 9.24 12.70
C LYS A 397 -23.72 9.17 12.84
N SER A 398 -23.23 8.70 13.98
CA SER A 398 -21.79 8.57 14.24
C SER A 398 -21.11 7.56 13.30
N GLU A 399 -21.85 6.57 12.79
CA GLU A 399 -21.36 5.63 11.76
C GLU A 399 -21.07 6.31 10.41
N MET A 400 -21.65 7.49 10.14
CA MET A 400 -21.39 8.27 8.91
C MET A 400 -20.12 9.13 8.99
N ILE A 401 -19.62 9.41 10.21
CA ILE A 401 -18.48 10.31 10.42
C ILE A 401 -17.24 9.89 9.62
N PRO A 402 -16.82 8.61 9.61
CA PRO A 402 -15.65 8.19 8.82
C PRO A 402 -15.77 8.55 7.33
N GLY A 403 -16.96 8.38 6.74
CA GLY A 403 -17.21 8.76 5.35
C GLY A 403 -17.12 10.28 5.12
N ILE A 404 -17.70 11.06 6.03
CA ILE A 404 -17.64 12.54 6.00
C ILE A 404 -16.18 13.03 6.07
N LEU A 405 -15.40 12.50 7.02
CA LEU A 405 -14.02 12.90 7.22
C LEU A 405 -13.10 12.41 6.09
N ASN A 406 -13.37 11.24 5.51
CA ASN A 406 -12.65 10.74 4.34
C ASN A 406 -12.86 11.65 3.12
N TYR A 407 -14.07 12.16 2.92
CA TYR A 407 -14.33 13.13 1.86
C TYR A 407 -13.68 14.49 2.13
N ALA A 408 -13.63 14.94 3.40
CA ALA A 408 -12.87 16.14 3.77
C ALA A 408 -11.36 15.98 3.49
N ASN A 409 -10.79 14.79 3.76
CA ASN A 409 -9.41 14.45 3.44
C ASN A 409 -9.14 14.54 1.93
N TYR A 410 -10.05 14.02 1.10
CA TYR A 410 -9.98 14.12 -0.35
C TYR A 410 -9.89 15.58 -0.83
N CYS A 411 -10.76 16.45 -0.31
CA CYS A 411 -10.73 17.89 -0.65
C CYS A 411 -9.43 18.58 -0.22
N LEU A 412 -8.85 18.19 0.92
CA LEU A 412 -7.61 18.79 1.45
C LEU A 412 -6.36 18.43 0.63
N PHE A 413 -6.38 17.34 -0.13
CA PHE A 413 -5.22 16.88 -0.90
C PHE A 413 -4.74 17.92 -1.94
N GLN A 414 -5.64 18.81 -2.36
CA GLN A 414 -5.39 19.83 -3.39
C GLN A 414 -5.07 21.22 -2.83
N LEU A 415 -5.13 21.41 -1.51
CA LEU A 415 -5.05 22.73 -0.90
C LEU A 415 -3.61 23.11 -0.54
N THR A 416 -3.30 24.39 -0.75
CA THR A 416 -2.04 25.04 -0.34
C THR A 416 -2.08 25.47 1.14
N GLU A 417 -0.94 25.86 1.69
CA GLU A 417 -0.84 26.30 3.10
C GLU A 417 -1.77 27.48 3.40
N GLN A 418 -1.84 28.45 2.47
CA GLN A 418 -2.70 29.62 2.63
C GLN A 418 -4.19 29.24 2.66
N GLN A 419 -4.59 28.26 1.85
CA GLN A 419 -5.98 27.82 1.78
C GLN A 419 -6.37 27.01 3.01
N ILE A 420 -5.45 26.21 3.55
CA ILE A 420 -5.63 25.55 4.84
C ILE A 420 -5.72 26.59 5.97
N ALA A 421 -4.93 27.66 5.93
CA ALA A 421 -5.04 28.77 6.88
C ALA A 421 -6.43 29.44 6.82
N ASN A 422 -6.97 29.69 5.62
CA ASN A 422 -8.34 30.21 5.47
C ASN A 422 -9.39 29.30 6.13
N ILE A 423 -9.23 27.97 6.03
CA ILE A 423 -10.11 26.99 6.68
C ILE A 423 -10.01 27.10 8.20
N ILE A 424 -8.79 27.22 8.76
CA ILE A 424 -8.57 27.40 10.20
C ILE A 424 -9.31 28.64 10.70
N ASP A 425 -9.18 29.76 10.00
CA ASP A 425 -9.86 31.01 10.32
C ASP A 425 -11.38 30.85 10.26
N ALA A 426 -11.89 30.17 9.22
CA ALA A 426 -13.33 29.92 9.04
C ALA A 426 -13.95 28.99 10.11
N LEU A 427 -13.14 28.16 10.78
CA LEU A 427 -13.59 27.32 11.90
C LEU A 427 -13.66 28.08 13.23
N GLY A 428 -13.15 29.32 13.28
CA GLY A 428 -13.44 30.28 14.36
C GLY A 428 -12.85 29.91 15.72
N GLY A 429 -11.71 29.22 15.76
CA GLY A 429 -11.02 28.88 17.02
C GLY A 429 -11.71 27.83 17.89
N ASN A 430 -12.79 27.18 17.41
CA ASN A 430 -13.46 26.12 18.16
C ASN A 430 -12.54 24.89 18.29
N ALA A 431 -12.19 24.52 19.53
CA ALA A 431 -11.22 23.47 19.81
C ALA A 431 -11.60 22.11 19.22
N ASP A 432 -12.88 21.72 19.28
CA ASP A 432 -13.35 20.43 18.76
C ASP A 432 -13.22 20.34 17.23
N LYS A 433 -13.63 21.41 16.53
CA LYS A 433 -13.53 21.52 15.08
C LYS A 433 -12.07 21.55 14.62
N LEU A 434 -11.22 22.29 15.33
CA LEU A 434 -9.78 22.31 15.04
C LEU A 434 -9.12 20.97 15.33
N ASN A 435 -9.53 20.25 16.38
CA ASN A 435 -9.02 18.90 16.67
C ASN A 435 -9.35 17.90 15.55
N LEU A 436 -10.55 18.00 14.96
CA LEU A 436 -10.90 17.23 13.76
C LEU A 436 -10.01 17.63 12.58
N LEU A 437 -9.82 18.93 12.34
CA LEU A 437 -8.95 19.41 11.27
C LEU A 437 -7.51 18.89 11.42
N TRP A 438 -6.90 18.96 12.61
CA TRP A 438 -5.54 18.46 12.86
C TRP A 438 -5.39 16.98 12.56
N SER A 439 -6.43 16.19 12.86
CA SER A 439 -6.46 14.76 12.55
C SER A 439 -6.52 14.52 11.04
N ILE A 440 -7.33 15.32 10.31
CA ILE A 440 -7.42 15.19 8.85
C ILE A 440 -6.13 15.68 8.17
N LEU A 441 -5.47 16.73 8.66
CA LEU A 441 -4.17 17.17 8.12
C LEU A 441 -3.07 16.11 8.31
N ALA A 442 -3.08 15.41 9.45
CA ALA A 442 -2.17 14.29 9.68
C ALA A 442 -2.47 13.07 8.79
N GLU A 443 -3.74 12.86 8.44
CA GLU A 443 -4.19 11.81 7.52
C GLU A 443 -3.85 12.14 6.05
N SER A 444 -4.07 13.38 5.63
CA SER A 444 -3.76 13.83 4.26
C SER A 444 -2.26 13.78 4.01
N ALA A 445 -1.47 14.23 5.00
CA ALA A 445 -0.02 14.20 5.04
C ALA A 445 0.64 14.75 3.77
N THR A 446 -0.01 15.74 3.13
CA THR A 446 0.60 16.53 2.06
C THR A 446 1.62 17.49 2.65
N GLU A 447 2.57 17.95 1.84
CA GLU A 447 3.58 18.89 2.32
C GLU A 447 2.96 20.17 2.91
N PRO A 448 1.96 20.82 2.28
CA PRO A 448 1.25 21.95 2.89
C PRO A 448 0.59 21.61 4.23
N ALA A 449 -0.10 20.46 4.31
CA ALA A 449 -0.77 20.04 5.53
C ALA A 449 0.22 19.82 6.68
N ILE A 450 1.38 19.20 6.40
CA ILE A 450 2.43 18.97 7.40
C ILE A 450 3.08 20.29 7.84
N ASN A 451 3.33 21.23 6.92
CA ASN A 451 3.92 22.52 7.28
C ASN A 451 3.00 23.34 8.19
N VAL A 452 1.70 23.36 7.90
CA VAL A 452 0.69 24.00 8.75
C VAL A 452 0.60 23.28 10.09
N LEU A 453 0.56 21.95 10.10
CA LEU A 453 0.49 21.15 11.33
C LEU A 453 1.71 21.38 12.23
N ILE A 454 2.93 21.36 11.69
CA ILE A 454 4.16 21.66 12.44
C ILE A 454 4.11 23.08 13.01
N SER A 455 3.65 24.05 12.24
CA SER A 455 3.53 25.44 12.69
C SER A 455 2.53 25.56 13.85
N ALA A 456 1.38 24.88 13.74
CA ALA A 456 0.38 24.82 14.81
C ALA A 456 0.92 24.13 16.08
N MET A 457 1.71 23.07 15.93
CA MET A 457 2.37 22.38 17.06
C MET A 457 3.41 23.28 17.74
N LYS A 458 4.24 24.00 16.97
CA LYS A 458 5.24 24.95 17.49
C LYS A 458 4.58 26.12 18.24
N ASN A 459 3.44 26.60 17.73
CA ASN A 459 2.69 27.72 18.31
C ASN A 459 1.79 27.30 19.50
N GLY A 460 1.81 26.03 19.92
CA GLY A 460 1.00 25.53 21.04
C GLY A 460 -0.50 25.44 20.74
N GLN A 461 -0.93 25.53 19.47
CA GLN A 461 -2.32 25.39 19.06
C GLN A 461 -2.81 23.94 19.08
N VAL A 462 -1.88 22.98 19.10
CA VAL A 462 -2.14 21.54 19.19
C VAL A 462 -1.65 21.04 20.54
N THR A 463 -2.54 20.44 21.35
CA THR A 463 -2.19 19.93 22.68
C THR A 463 -1.15 18.81 22.60
N PRO A 464 -0.27 18.64 23.61
CA PRO A 464 0.80 17.63 23.59
C PRO A 464 0.34 16.22 23.21
N PHE A 465 -0.77 15.75 23.80
CA PHE A 465 -1.34 14.45 23.47
C PHE A 465 -1.79 14.36 22.00
N ARG A 466 -2.40 15.43 21.47
CA ARG A 466 -2.79 15.50 20.05
C ARG A 466 -1.58 15.53 19.12
N GLN A 467 -0.45 16.12 19.53
CA GLN A 467 0.78 16.07 18.72
C GLN A 467 1.27 14.63 18.56
N ILE A 468 1.22 13.83 19.62
CA ILE A 468 1.60 12.41 19.62
C ILE A 468 0.67 11.61 18.70
N MET A 469 -0.65 11.81 18.83
CA MET A 469 -1.64 11.13 17.98
C MET A 469 -1.46 11.50 16.50
N ALA A 470 -1.25 12.78 16.20
CA ALA A 470 -1.01 13.25 14.83
C ALA A 470 0.26 12.63 14.24
N LEU A 471 1.34 12.50 15.01
CA LEU A 471 2.56 11.83 14.57
C LEU A 471 2.32 10.33 14.29
N GLY A 472 1.51 9.68 15.12
CA GLY A 472 1.03 8.31 14.90
C GLY A 472 0.29 8.14 13.58
N THR A 473 -0.63 9.05 13.29
CA THR A 473 -1.36 9.10 12.02
C THR A 473 -0.41 9.35 10.84
N LEU A 474 0.50 10.31 10.95
CA LEU A 474 1.51 10.61 9.92
C LEU A 474 2.39 9.40 9.61
N SER A 475 2.68 8.58 10.62
CA SER A 475 3.49 7.38 10.45
C SER A 475 2.90 6.43 9.40
N ASN A 476 1.57 6.43 9.20
CA ASN A 476 0.88 5.63 8.20
C ASN A 476 0.67 6.36 6.86
N ASN A 477 0.84 7.68 6.83
CA ASN A 477 0.35 8.53 5.74
C ASN A 477 1.41 9.42 5.09
N ILE A 478 2.61 9.58 5.66
CA ILE A 478 3.61 10.53 5.13
C ILE A 478 3.97 10.27 3.66
N ASN A 479 3.99 11.34 2.86
CA ASN A 479 4.04 11.26 1.39
C ASN A 479 5.35 11.74 0.74
N SER A 480 6.24 12.40 1.50
CA SER A 480 7.55 12.81 1.01
C SER A 480 8.63 12.77 2.09
N ALA A 481 9.87 12.48 1.69
CA ALA A 481 11.01 12.57 2.59
C ALA A 481 11.30 14.02 3.02
N ASP A 482 10.90 15.03 2.23
CA ASP A 482 10.99 16.44 2.62
C ASP A 482 10.16 16.74 3.88
N SER A 483 8.92 16.27 3.91
CA SER A 483 8.09 16.38 5.11
C SER A 483 8.70 15.66 6.31
N LEU A 484 9.38 14.53 6.08
CA LEU A 484 10.07 13.78 7.13
C LEU A 484 11.29 14.56 7.66
N THR A 485 12.06 15.23 6.80
CA THR A 485 13.16 16.12 7.21
C THR A 485 12.65 17.27 8.09
N LYS A 486 11.55 17.93 7.70
CA LYS A 486 10.97 19.02 8.50
C LYS A 486 10.48 18.54 9.87
N LEU A 487 9.93 17.33 9.95
CA LEU A 487 9.55 16.70 11.21
C LEU A 487 10.77 16.34 12.06
N LEU A 488 11.85 15.81 11.46
CA LEU A 488 13.11 15.57 12.15
C LEU A 488 13.61 16.87 12.79
N ASP A 489 13.70 17.95 12.02
CA ASP A 489 14.17 19.25 12.52
C ASP A 489 13.27 19.78 13.66
N PHE A 490 11.95 19.60 13.56
CA PHE A 490 11.04 20.01 14.63
C PHE A 490 11.24 19.20 15.92
N ILE A 491 11.44 17.89 15.82
CA ILE A 491 11.51 17.00 16.98
C ILE A 491 12.88 17.06 17.64
N VAL A 492 13.95 17.06 16.84
CA VAL A 492 15.34 17.04 17.33
C VAL A 492 15.74 18.34 18.03
N ASN A 493 15.09 19.45 17.67
CA ASN A 493 15.32 20.77 18.28
C ASN A 493 14.51 21.00 19.56
N GLN A 494 13.72 20.04 20.02
CA GLN A 494 13.00 20.14 21.29
C GLN A 494 13.85 19.60 22.44
N SER A 495 13.90 20.37 23.53
CA SER A 495 14.50 19.91 24.78
C SER A 495 13.63 18.84 25.44
N MET A 496 14.23 17.72 25.81
CA MET A 496 13.56 16.72 26.65
C MET A 496 13.29 17.25 28.06
N ASP A 497 14.06 18.23 28.55
CA ASP A 497 13.84 18.79 29.90
C ASP A 497 12.63 19.72 29.98
N ASP A 498 12.26 20.38 28.89
CA ASP A 498 11.18 21.40 28.89
C ASP A 498 9.78 20.76 28.91
N SER A 499 9.63 19.60 28.26
CA SER A 499 8.38 18.82 28.24
C SER A 499 8.71 17.33 28.11
N PRO A 500 9.08 16.67 29.24
CA PRO A 500 9.57 15.30 29.25
C PRO A 500 8.66 14.31 28.55
N TYR A 501 7.36 14.32 28.81
CA TYR A 501 6.41 13.38 28.24
C TYR A 501 6.24 13.61 26.74
N LYS A 502 5.92 14.85 26.34
CA LYS A 502 5.68 15.19 24.93
C LYS A 502 6.90 14.90 24.07
N THR A 503 8.06 15.43 24.42
CA THR A 503 9.29 15.30 23.62
C THR A 503 9.71 13.83 23.53
N SER A 504 9.60 13.07 24.62
CA SER A 504 9.91 11.64 24.62
C SER A 504 8.98 10.83 23.72
N GLN A 505 7.67 11.07 23.79
CA GLN A 505 6.73 10.38 22.92
C GLN A 505 6.96 10.76 21.45
N LEU A 506 7.17 12.03 21.15
CA LEU A 506 7.46 12.48 19.78
C LEU A 506 8.69 11.77 19.24
N LEU A 507 9.78 11.70 20.01
CA LEU A 507 11.03 11.06 19.59
C LEU A 507 10.87 9.55 19.33
N ILE A 508 10.23 8.83 20.25
CA ILE A 508 10.02 7.37 20.14
C ILE A 508 9.15 7.02 18.94
N ASN A 509 8.05 7.76 18.75
CA ASN A 509 7.12 7.55 17.63
C ASN A 509 7.77 7.96 16.31
N PHE A 510 8.58 9.03 16.31
CA PHE A 510 9.33 9.45 15.13
C PHE A 510 10.36 8.41 14.71
N ALA A 511 11.11 7.83 15.65
CA ALA A 511 12.05 6.75 15.35
C ALA A 511 11.34 5.52 14.73
N SER A 512 10.16 5.15 15.26
CA SER A 512 9.35 4.08 14.67
C SER A 512 8.85 4.44 13.26
N MET A 513 8.45 5.69 13.03
CA MET A 513 8.04 6.19 11.72
C MET A 513 9.21 6.13 10.73
N VAL A 514 10.37 6.68 11.10
CA VAL A 514 11.59 6.67 10.27
C VAL A 514 11.99 5.24 9.91
N SER A 515 12.00 4.31 10.87
CA SER A 515 12.29 2.91 10.55
C SER A 515 11.30 2.31 9.57
N ARG A 516 10.01 2.60 9.72
CA ARG A 516 8.98 2.02 8.85
C ARG A 516 9.09 2.58 7.44
N VAL A 517 9.16 3.89 7.33
CA VAL A 517 9.06 4.60 6.06
C VAL A 517 10.38 4.52 5.28
N CYS A 518 11.52 4.67 5.96
CA CYS A 518 12.83 4.65 5.30
C CYS A 518 13.44 3.24 5.18
N ARG A 519 12.94 2.23 5.90
CA ARG A 519 13.54 0.87 5.91
C ARG A 519 12.52 -0.25 5.78
N GLY A 520 11.30 0.08 5.36
CA GLY A 520 10.29 -0.92 5.07
C GLY A 520 10.79 -1.95 4.05
N ARG A 521 10.20 -3.15 4.09
CA ARG A 521 10.57 -4.29 3.25
C ARG A 521 9.65 -4.47 2.05
N GLY A 522 8.63 -3.65 1.91
CA GLY A 522 7.71 -3.72 0.80
C GLY A 522 8.39 -3.41 -0.52
N THR A 523 7.77 -3.97 -1.54
CA THR A 523 8.15 -3.90 -2.95
C THR A 523 7.25 -2.92 -3.70
N ASN A 524 6.32 -2.25 -3.01
CA ASN A 524 5.44 -1.28 -3.65
C ASN A 524 6.22 -0.01 -4.03
N THR A 525 5.78 0.61 -5.13
CA THR A 525 6.51 1.69 -5.79
C THR A 525 6.80 2.88 -4.86
N ALA A 526 5.79 3.30 -4.08
CA ALA A 526 5.91 4.42 -3.15
C ALA A 526 6.99 4.17 -2.09
N GLU A 527 7.01 2.98 -1.48
CA GLU A 527 7.97 2.63 -0.43
C GLU A 527 9.41 2.53 -0.95
N VAL A 528 9.62 2.10 -2.20
CA VAL A 528 10.96 2.06 -2.79
C VAL A 528 11.46 3.46 -3.11
N ILE A 529 10.62 4.32 -3.70
CA ILE A 529 10.93 5.75 -3.94
C ILE A 529 11.29 6.44 -2.62
N PHE A 530 10.45 6.27 -1.60
CA PHE A 530 10.64 6.92 -0.31
C PHE A 530 11.94 6.49 0.38
N ARG A 531 12.30 5.20 0.28
CA ARG A 531 13.55 4.66 0.82
C ARG A 531 14.78 5.31 0.19
N GLU A 532 14.77 5.47 -1.14
CA GLU A 532 15.85 6.14 -1.85
C GLU A 532 15.97 7.61 -1.43
N GLN A 533 14.85 8.31 -1.31
CA GLN A 533 14.84 9.69 -0.80
C GLN A 533 15.39 9.79 0.62
N CYS A 534 15.01 8.88 1.52
CA CYS A 534 15.55 8.84 2.88
C CYS A 534 17.07 8.63 2.89
N SER A 535 17.59 7.72 2.05
CA SER A 535 19.02 7.47 1.91
C SER A 535 19.76 8.69 1.37
N ASN A 536 19.23 9.33 0.32
CA ASN A 536 19.82 10.54 -0.27
C ASN A 536 19.91 11.69 0.75
N LYS A 537 18.90 11.81 1.61
CA LYS A 537 18.83 12.84 2.67
C LYS A 537 19.49 12.42 3.99
N GLN A 538 19.98 11.18 4.11
CA GLN A 538 20.61 10.64 5.32
C GLN A 538 19.74 10.78 6.59
N ILE A 539 18.42 10.65 6.45
CA ILE A 539 17.48 10.92 7.57
C ILE A 539 17.71 9.94 8.73
N VAL A 540 17.94 8.67 8.41
CA VAL A 540 18.18 7.61 9.40
C VAL A 540 19.48 7.89 10.15
N GLU A 541 20.55 8.22 9.42
CA GLU A 541 21.87 8.47 9.97
C GLU A 541 21.89 9.71 10.87
N GLN A 542 21.19 10.79 10.48
CA GLN A 542 21.08 12.01 11.29
C GLN A 542 20.35 11.75 12.61
N LEU A 543 19.19 11.09 12.55
CA LEU A 543 18.43 10.75 13.76
C LEU A 543 19.21 9.79 14.66
N GLU A 544 19.82 8.75 14.09
CA GLU A 544 20.63 7.79 14.82
C GLU A 544 21.82 8.48 15.52
N GLN A 545 22.52 9.37 14.82
CA GLN A 545 23.64 10.12 15.40
C GLN A 545 23.21 11.01 16.57
N HIS A 546 22.08 11.70 16.43
CA HIS A 546 21.52 12.49 17.52
C HIS A 546 21.19 11.62 18.74
N LEU A 547 20.47 10.51 18.56
CA LEU A 547 20.09 9.61 19.64
C LEU A 547 21.30 9.02 20.38
N VAL A 548 22.34 8.63 19.66
CA VAL A 548 23.60 8.13 20.26
C VAL A 548 24.28 9.21 21.08
N THR A 549 24.37 10.43 20.54
CA THR A 549 25.03 11.56 21.21
C THR A 549 24.31 11.94 22.51
N GLU A 550 22.98 12.02 22.48
CA GLU A 550 22.16 12.28 23.67
C GLU A 550 22.26 11.14 24.70
N LEU A 551 22.32 9.88 24.25
CA LEU A 551 22.40 8.72 25.15
C LEU A 551 23.75 8.65 25.87
N GLU A 552 24.83 9.03 25.21
CA GLU A 552 26.15 9.14 25.82
C GLU A 552 26.25 10.32 26.78
N GLY A 553 25.52 11.40 26.52
CA GLY A 553 25.51 12.63 27.33
C GLY A 553 24.66 12.58 28.60
N THR A 554 23.85 11.53 28.83
CA THR A 554 22.90 11.47 29.95
C THR A 554 23.07 10.26 30.86
N GLN A 555 22.85 10.48 32.16
CA GLN A 555 22.77 9.43 33.20
C GLN A 555 21.40 9.37 33.86
N ARG A 556 20.44 10.20 33.43
CA ARG A 556 19.07 10.16 33.99
C ARG A 556 18.34 8.93 33.49
N PHE A 557 17.73 8.18 34.42
CA PHE A 557 17.05 6.92 34.15
C PHE A 557 16.00 7.04 33.04
N TRP A 558 15.02 7.96 33.19
CA TRP A 558 13.96 8.12 32.20
C TRP A 558 14.49 8.52 30.81
N LYS A 559 15.52 9.37 30.72
CA LYS A 559 16.13 9.77 29.44
C LYS A 559 16.82 8.59 28.76
N GLN A 560 17.58 7.80 29.52
CA GLN A 560 18.21 6.59 28.98
C GLN A 560 17.16 5.62 28.44
N MET A 561 16.05 5.39 29.15
CA MET A 561 14.95 4.54 28.70
C MET A 561 14.36 5.01 27.36
N VAL A 562 14.08 6.31 27.22
CA VAL A 562 13.50 6.92 26.01
C VAL A 562 14.46 6.82 24.82
N LEU A 563 15.74 7.13 25.02
CA LEU A 563 16.74 7.12 23.96
C LEU A 563 17.07 5.68 23.50
N VAL A 564 17.17 4.74 24.45
CA VAL A 564 17.33 3.32 24.15
C VAL A 564 16.12 2.80 23.37
N GLN A 565 14.89 3.10 23.80
CA GLN A 565 13.69 2.70 23.07
C GLN A 565 13.64 3.30 21.66
N SER A 566 14.05 4.55 21.50
CA SER A 566 14.12 5.21 20.19
C SER A 566 15.12 4.52 19.27
N LEU A 567 16.31 4.14 19.77
CA LEU A 567 17.30 3.35 19.03
C LEU A 567 16.78 1.95 18.67
N VAL A 568 16.07 1.29 19.58
CA VAL A 568 15.38 0.01 19.31
C VAL A 568 14.39 0.18 18.14
N ASN A 569 13.61 1.26 18.15
CA ASN A 569 12.61 1.54 17.14
C ASN A 569 13.17 1.86 15.75
N LEU A 570 14.44 2.29 15.64
CA LEU A 570 15.14 2.49 14.36
C LEU A 570 15.47 1.17 13.65
N LYS A 571 15.63 0.09 14.41
CA LYS A 571 15.92 -1.28 13.94
C LYS A 571 17.20 -1.43 13.11
N THR A 572 18.14 -0.48 13.19
CA THR A 572 19.37 -0.50 12.39
C THR A 572 20.40 -1.43 13.02
N VAL A 573 21.33 -1.94 12.20
CA VAL A 573 22.47 -2.72 12.71
C VAL A 573 23.34 -1.86 13.62
N ARG A 574 23.53 -0.59 13.25
CA ARG A 574 24.33 0.36 14.02
C ARG A 574 23.70 0.65 15.39
N ALA A 575 22.40 0.95 15.47
CA ALA A 575 21.70 1.11 16.74
C ALA A 575 21.78 -0.14 17.60
N SER A 576 21.57 -1.33 17.01
CA SER A 576 21.70 -2.60 17.73
C SER A 576 23.12 -2.78 18.29
N ASN A 577 24.16 -2.43 17.53
CA ASN A 577 25.54 -2.51 17.98
C ASN A 577 25.86 -1.50 19.09
N VAL A 578 25.27 -0.29 19.06
CA VAL A 578 25.38 0.70 20.14
C VAL A 578 24.74 0.19 21.43
N LEU A 579 23.66 -0.59 21.33
CA LEU A 579 22.94 -1.12 22.48
C LEU A 579 23.58 -2.40 23.06
N LEU A 580 24.38 -3.16 22.30
CA LEU A 580 25.02 -4.40 22.76
C LEU A 580 25.82 -4.25 24.08
N PRO A 581 26.64 -3.19 24.29
CA PRO A 581 27.33 -2.98 25.57
C PRO A 581 26.38 -2.83 26.77
N TYR A 582 25.21 -2.23 26.59
CA TYR A 582 24.18 -2.15 27.64
C TYR A 582 23.58 -3.53 27.90
N ILE A 583 23.19 -4.24 26.84
CA ILE A 583 22.59 -5.58 26.92
C ILE A 583 23.49 -6.56 27.66
N LEU A 584 24.79 -6.59 27.30
CA LEU A 584 25.78 -7.48 27.90
C LEU A 584 26.29 -7.01 29.27
N GLY A 585 25.82 -5.85 29.77
CA GLY A 585 26.24 -5.30 31.06
C GLY A 585 27.68 -4.76 31.06
N ALA A 586 28.30 -4.57 29.88
CA ALA A 586 29.62 -3.95 29.75
C ALA A 586 29.58 -2.44 30.07
N LYS A 587 28.41 -1.80 29.92
CA LYS A 587 28.14 -0.44 30.37
C LYS A 587 27.19 -0.48 31.56
N GLU A 588 27.62 0.09 32.69
CA GLU A 588 26.79 0.17 33.89
C GLU A 588 25.54 1.00 33.62
N CYS A 589 24.37 0.41 33.89
CA CYS A 589 23.06 1.04 33.78
C CYS A 589 22.02 0.24 34.57
N ASP A 590 20.84 0.82 34.73
CA ASP A 590 19.71 0.17 35.40
C ASP A 590 19.26 -1.10 34.66
N THR A 591 18.85 -2.13 35.41
CA THR A 591 18.36 -3.40 34.85
C THR A 591 17.18 -3.20 33.90
N MET A 592 16.33 -2.21 34.12
CA MET A 592 15.26 -1.84 33.19
C MET A 592 15.78 -1.22 31.88
N VAL A 593 16.84 -0.40 31.95
CA VAL A 593 17.45 0.15 30.73
C VAL A 593 18.03 -0.99 29.90
N ARG A 594 18.69 -1.96 30.56
CA ARG A 594 19.16 -3.20 29.90
C ARG A 594 18.01 -4.00 29.31
N SER A 595 16.90 -4.14 30.04
CA SER A 595 15.74 -4.93 29.60
C SER A 595 15.12 -4.33 28.34
N VAL A 596 14.95 -3.00 28.27
CA VAL A 596 14.46 -2.30 27.08
C VAL A 596 15.46 -2.40 25.93
N ALA A 597 16.77 -2.31 26.20
CA ALA A 597 17.78 -2.49 25.15
C ALA A 597 17.70 -3.87 24.48
N MET A 598 17.30 -4.92 25.23
CA MET A 598 17.12 -6.26 24.69
C MET A 598 16.01 -6.36 23.64
N ASP A 599 15.06 -5.42 23.58
CA ASP A 599 14.05 -5.37 22.50
C ASP A 599 14.70 -5.29 21.11
N SER A 600 15.92 -4.75 20.99
CA SER A 600 16.71 -4.75 19.74
C SER A 600 17.03 -6.16 19.22
N LEU A 601 17.00 -7.18 20.09
CA LEU A 601 17.29 -8.59 19.76
C LEU A 601 16.06 -9.38 19.31
N ALA A 602 14.88 -8.75 19.26
CA ALA A 602 13.65 -9.40 18.81
C ALA A 602 13.69 -9.78 17.32
N LYS A 603 12.87 -10.77 16.93
CA LYS A 603 12.80 -11.28 15.54
C LYS A 603 12.66 -10.20 14.47
N TRP A 604 11.80 -9.22 14.73
CA TRP A 604 11.46 -8.16 13.79
C TRP A 604 12.57 -7.11 13.60
N ASN A 605 13.67 -7.18 14.37
CA ASN A 605 14.77 -6.24 14.31
C ASN A 605 16.00 -6.76 13.54
N ALA A 606 16.10 -8.06 13.21
CA ALA A 606 17.24 -8.54 12.42
C ALA A 606 17.07 -8.30 10.91
N PRO A 607 18.12 -7.78 10.24
CA PRO A 607 18.10 -7.56 8.80
C PRO A 607 18.43 -8.82 7.97
N SER A 608 19.06 -9.85 8.56
CA SER A 608 19.47 -11.05 7.82
C SER A 608 19.55 -12.31 8.69
N ARG A 609 19.53 -13.50 8.05
CA ARG A 609 19.73 -14.80 8.73
C ARG A 609 21.12 -14.92 9.39
N ALA A 610 22.14 -14.32 8.79
CA ALA A 610 23.48 -14.29 9.38
C ALA A 610 23.49 -13.49 10.70
N TYR A 611 22.76 -12.37 10.74
CA TYR A 611 22.62 -11.58 11.96
C TYR A 611 21.79 -12.31 13.03
N GLN A 612 20.76 -13.06 12.64
CA GLN A 612 19.97 -13.91 13.53
C GLN A 612 20.84 -14.91 14.32
N SER A 613 21.84 -15.52 13.68
CA SER A 613 22.71 -16.48 14.36
C SER A 613 23.53 -15.82 15.48
N LYS A 614 24.00 -14.58 15.26
CA LYS A 614 24.71 -13.80 16.28
C LYS A 614 23.79 -13.43 17.44
N ILE A 615 22.59 -12.94 17.14
CA ILE A 615 21.56 -12.63 18.16
C ILE A 615 21.25 -13.87 19.02
N THR A 616 21.08 -15.03 18.38
CA THR A 616 20.76 -16.29 19.07
C THR A 616 21.83 -16.65 20.10
N LEU A 617 23.12 -16.46 19.76
CA LEU A 617 24.22 -16.71 20.69
C LEU A 617 24.20 -15.74 21.88
N VAL A 618 23.93 -14.45 21.64
CA VAL A 618 23.78 -13.44 22.71
C VAL A 618 22.63 -13.80 23.64
N LEU A 619 21.46 -14.15 23.10
CA LEU A 619 20.29 -14.53 23.90
C LEU A 619 20.56 -15.79 24.73
N LEU A 620 21.26 -16.79 24.17
CA LEU A 620 21.62 -18.00 24.89
C LEU A 620 22.61 -17.73 26.03
N ASP A 621 23.59 -16.85 25.81
CA ASP A 621 24.56 -16.44 26.84
C ASP A 621 23.86 -15.82 28.05
N ILE A 622 22.96 -14.87 27.81
CA ILE A 622 22.12 -14.23 28.85
C ILE A 622 21.23 -15.27 29.53
N LEU A 623 20.50 -16.08 28.75
CA LEU A 623 19.55 -17.07 29.27
C LEU A 623 20.21 -18.10 30.19
N GLU A 624 21.39 -18.60 29.81
CA GLU A 624 22.06 -19.69 30.52
C GLU A 624 22.97 -19.23 31.65
N ASN A 625 23.37 -17.95 31.66
CA ASN A 625 24.18 -17.37 32.73
C ASN A 625 23.40 -17.32 34.06
N PRO A 626 23.81 -18.07 35.10
CA PRO A 626 23.14 -18.04 36.40
C PRO A 626 23.36 -16.74 37.18
N ALA A 627 24.40 -15.96 36.85
CA ALA A 627 24.69 -14.68 37.50
C ALA A 627 23.85 -13.52 36.94
N GLU A 628 23.19 -13.72 35.80
CA GLU A 628 22.38 -12.68 35.15
C GLU A 628 21.03 -12.50 35.85
N HIS A 629 20.52 -11.26 35.81
CA HIS A 629 19.25 -10.93 36.46
C HIS A 629 18.09 -11.74 35.88
N ARG A 630 17.20 -12.26 36.75
CA ARG A 630 16.09 -13.15 36.36
C ARG A 630 15.20 -12.57 35.26
N LEU A 631 14.93 -11.27 35.29
CA LEU A 631 14.10 -10.56 34.30
C LEU A 631 14.75 -10.62 32.92
N LEU A 632 16.07 -10.37 32.85
CA LEU A 632 16.83 -10.38 31.61
C LEU A 632 16.91 -11.79 31.03
N ARG A 633 17.06 -12.81 31.87
CA ARG A 633 16.99 -14.23 31.46
C ARG A 633 15.61 -14.60 30.90
N GLY A 634 14.55 -14.16 31.56
CA GLY A 634 13.18 -14.34 31.12
C GLY A 634 12.90 -13.69 29.76
N ARG A 635 13.29 -12.43 29.59
CA ARG A 635 13.21 -11.73 28.29
C ARG A 635 14.07 -12.38 27.21
N ALA A 636 15.27 -12.84 27.56
CA ALA A 636 16.13 -13.55 26.61
C ALA A 636 15.42 -14.80 26.05
N LEU A 637 14.73 -15.55 26.93
CA LEU A 637 13.90 -16.68 26.52
C LEU A 637 12.76 -16.23 25.60
N GLY A 638 12.00 -15.19 25.98
CA GLY A 638 10.90 -14.65 25.19
C GLY A 638 11.34 -14.24 23.77
N TYR A 639 12.45 -13.50 23.65
CA TYR A 639 13.00 -13.15 22.34
C TYR A 639 13.53 -14.37 21.60
N LEU A 640 14.19 -15.32 22.26
CA LEU A 640 14.71 -16.53 21.63
C LEU A 640 13.58 -17.34 20.98
N VAL A 641 12.46 -17.54 21.68
CA VAL A 641 11.30 -18.30 21.15
C VAL A 641 10.47 -17.52 20.14
N SER A 642 10.67 -16.19 20.03
CA SER A 642 10.08 -15.40 18.94
C SER A 642 10.67 -15.76 17.57
N TRP A 643 11.87 -16.37 17.55
CA TRP A 643 12.52 -16.88 16.36
C TRP A 643 12.04 -18.29 16.01
N PRO A 644 12.00 -18.68 14.72
CA PRO A 644 11.82 -20.08 14.37
C PRO A 644 13.01 -20.90 14.88
N LEU A 645 12.75 -21.74 15.89
CA LEU A 645 13.77 -22.57 16.52
C LEU A 645 13.87 -23.92 15.82
N SER A 646 15.06 -24.50 15.86
CA SER A 646 15.27 -25.89 15.43
C SER A 646 14.78 -26.87 16.48
N SER A 647 14.53 -28.12 16.08
CA SER A 647 14.19 -29.21 17.02
C SER A 647 15.24 -29.36 18.14
N THR A 648 16.53 -29.17 17.83
CA THR A 648 17.62 -29.20 18.82
C THR A 648 17.51 -28.05 19.83
N ALA A 649 17.18 -26.84 19.37
CA ALA A 649 17.00 -25.69 20.25
C ALA A 649 15.81 -25.90 21.19
N TRP A 650 14.68 -26.40 20.69
CA TRP A 650 13.53 -26.78 21.52
C TRP A 650 13.88 -27.86 22.55
N SER A 651 14.62 -28.89 22.15
CA SER A 651 15.09 -29.94 23.06
C SER A 651 16.03 -29.39 24.14
N ARG A 652 16.90 -28.43 23.78
CA ARG A 652 17.76 -27.72 24.75
C ARG A 652 16.91 -26.97 25.78
N LEU A 653 15.89 -26.23 25.35
CA LEU A 653 14.96 -25.53 26.26
C LEU A 653 14.22 -26.52 27.18
N ALA A 654 13.77 -27.65 26.65
CA ALA A 654 13.15 -28.69 27.47
C ALA A 654 14.11 -29.22 28.55
N LEU A 655 15.38 -29.46 28.22
CA LEU A 655 16.38 -29.89 29.19
C LEU A 655 16.74 -28.80 30.21
N LEU A 656 16.64 -27.50 29.86
CA LEU A 656 16.82 -26.40 30.82
C LEU A 656 15.83 -26.47 31.98
N THR A 657 14.60 -26.94 31.76
CA THR A 657 13.59 -27.10 32.82
C THR A 657 14.00 -28.11 33.92
N ARG A 658 14.97 -28.98 33.62
CA ARG A 658 15.49 -29.99 34.56
C ARG A 658 16.67 -29.49 35.39
N ARG A 659 17.29 -28.36 35.03
CA ARG A 659 18.45 -27.83 35.76
C ARG A 659 18.05 -27.39 37.18
N PRO A 660 18.82 -27.76 38.21
CA PRO A 660 18.60 -27.29 39.57
C PRO A 660 18.92 -25.78 39.68
N GLY A 661 18.20 -25.05 40.55
CA GLY A 661 18.56 -23.69 40.95
C GLY A 661 17.72 -22.53 40.38
N ASN A 662 16.81 -22.76 39.42
CA ASN A 662 15.93 -21.70 38.92
C ASN A 662 14.52 -22.20 38.57
N LYS A 663 13.68 -22.35 39.59
CA LYS A 663 12.29 -22.86 39.44
C LYS A 663 11.41 -21.92 38.61
N ASP A 664 11.68 -20.62 38.67
CA ASP A 664 10.92 -19.60 37.97
C ASP A 664 11.12 -19.68 36.45
N LEU A 665 12.38 -19.65 36.00
CA LEU A 665 12.73 -19.80 34.59
C LEU A 665 12.29 -21.17 34.04
N ALA A 666 12.37 -22.23 34.84
CA ALA A 666 11.89 -23.55 34.45
C ALA A 666 10.37 -23.57 34.24
N ALA A 667 9.60 -22.87 35.09
CA ALA A 667 8.16 -22.75 34.94
C ALA A 667 7.78 -21.95 33.68
N LEU A 668 8.44 -20.82 33.44
CA LEU A 668 8.26 -20.03 32.23
C LEU A 668 8.57 -20.85 30.97
N THR A 669 9.75 -21.49 30.93
CA THR A 669 10.18 -22.34 29.80
C THR A 669 9.18 -23.45 29.51
N TYR A 670 8.73 -24.16 30.55
CA TYR A 670 7.71 -25.20 30.40
C TYR A 670 6.39 -24.65 29.84
N SER A 671 5.94 -23.50 30.36
CA SER A 671 4.69 -22.87 29.89
C SER A 671 4.75 -22.42 28.43
N ILE A 672 5.90 -21.92 27.96
CA ILE A 672 6.13 -21.57 26.55
C ILE A 672 6.11 -22.80 25.65
N ILE A 673 6.82 -23.88 26.05
CA ILE A 673 6.85 -25.14 25.29
C ILE A 673 5.43 -25.69 25.18
N LYS A 674 4.70 -25.75 26.30
CA LYS A 674 3.31 -26.23 26.33
C LYS A 674 2.39 -25.38 25.44
N ALA A 675 2.43 -24.05 25.61
CA ALA A 675 1.63 -23.12 24.82
C ALA A 675 1.89 -23.23 23.31
N THR A 676 3.15 -23.44 22.92
CA THR A 676 3.55 -23.59 21.51
C THR A 676 3.13 -24.96 20.95
N ALA A 677 3.25 -26.02 21.74
CA ALA A 677 2.82 -27.36 21.36
C ALA A 677 1.31 -27.45 21.16
N GLU A 678 0.53 -26.68 21.91
CA GLU A 678 -0.92 -26.61 21.80
C GLU A 678 -1.40 -25.68 20.67
N TYR A 679 -0.53 -24.95 19.98
CA TYR A 679 -0.92 -23.86 19.08
C TYR A 679 -1.36 -24.32 17.68
N SER A 680 -2.55 -23.91 17.22
CA SER A 680 -3.14 -24.41 15.96
C SER A 680 -3.17 -23.42 14.79
N HIS A 681 -2.30 -22.40 14.76
CA HIS A 681 -2.24 -21.45 13.63
C HIS A 681 -1.42 -22.03 12.46
N PRO A 682 -1.84 -21.85 11.19
CA PRO A 682 -1.15 -22.42 10.02
C PRO A 682 0.34 -22.05 9.90
N GLU A 683 0.69 -20.82 10.28
CA GLU A 683 2.05 -20.28 10.14
C GLU A 683 3.12 -20.99 11.00
N ILE A 684 2.73 -21.72 12.06
CA ILE A 684 3.71 -22.28 13.00
C ILE A 684 3.57 -23.80 13.22
N ILE A 685 2.91 -24.51 12.31
CA ILE A 685 2.73 -25.97 12.38
C ILE A 685 4.06 -26.70 12.66
N GLN A 686 5.15 -26.27 12.00
CA GLN A 686 6.46 -26.87 12.22
C GLN A 686 6.98 -26.63 13.65
N GLN A 687 6.80 -25.43 14.21
CA GLN A 687 7.23 -25.12 15.57
C GLN A 687 6.37 -25.86 16.60
N MET A 688 5.06 -26.00 16.34
CA MET A 688 4.15 -26.81 17.15
C MET A 688 4.63 -28.26 17.25
N GLN A 689 5.04 -28.88 16.13
CA GLN A 689 5.58 -30.25 16.12
C GLN A 689 6.88 -30.35 16.94
N TYR A 690 7.81 -29.41 16.76
CA TYR A 690 9.06 -29.41 17.54
C TYR A 690 8.82 -29.19 19.03
N ALA A 691 7.92 -28.27 19.38
CA ALA A 691 7.55 -28.00 20.77
C ALA A 691 6.84 -29.21 21.40
N SER A 692 6.01 -29.94 20.65
CA SER A 692 5.34 -31.16 21.12
C SER A 692 6.34 -32.24 21.51
N HIS A 693 7.37 -32.48 20.69
CA HIS A 693 8.44 -33.42 21.05
C HIS A 693 9.26 -32.94 22.26
N ALA A 694 9.53 -31.63 22.33
CA ALA A 694 10.25 -31.05 23.45
C ALA A 694 9.45 -31.10 24.76
N LEU A 695 8.11 -31.05 24.69
CA LEU A 695 7.22 -31.15 25.85
C LEU A 695 7.39 -32.48 26.58
N GLU A 696 7.57 -33.59 25.85
CA GLU A 696 7.83 -34.93 26.41
C GLU A 696 9.16 -35.00 27.19
N LEU A 697 10.15 -34.18 26.80
CA LEU A 697 11.45 -34.09 27.47
C LEU A 697 11.43 -33.14 28.67
N ALA A 698 10.56 -32.12 28.62
CA ALA A 698 10.49 -31.08 29.62
C ALA A 698 10.01 -31.64 30.96
N LYS A 699 10.51 -31.07 32.06
CA LYS A 699 10.02 -31.39 33.41
C LYS A 699 8.73 -30.60 33.65
N PRO A 700 7.60 -31.27 33.93
CA PRO A 700 6.38 -30.57 34.29
C PRO A 700 6.61 -29.64 35.48
N SER A 701 6.23 -28.38 35.31
CA SER A 701 6.20 -27.41 36.39
C SER A 701 4.75 -27.05 36.68
N ASN A 702 4.30 -27.31 37.91
CA ASN A 702 3.01 -26.78 38.35
C ASN A 702 3.20 -25.28 38.55
N GLY A 703 2.67 -24.49 37.62
CA GLY A 703 2.68 -23.03 37.65
C GLY A 703 1.83 -22.49 38.80
N ALA A 704 2.30 -22.66 40.04
CA ALA A 704 1.78 -21.92 41.17
C ALA A 704 1.84 -20.43 40.84
N GLU A 705 0.86 -19.64 41.30
CA GLU A 705 0.73 -18.19 41.00
C GLU A 705 1.98 -17.35 41.33
N ARG A 706 2.92 -17.92 42.09
CA ARG A 706 4.21 -17.34 42.45
C ARG A 706 5.33 -17.47 41.40
N TYR A 707 5.13 -18.20 40.30
CA TYR A 707 6.14 -18.36 39.25
C TYR A 707 5.75 -17.66 37.95
N SER A 708 6.76 -17.23 37.20
CA SER A 708 6.65 -16.67 35.86
C SER A 708 5.96 -17.65 34.91
N SER A 709 5.13 -17.12 34.03
CA SER A 709 4.32 -17.94 33.13
C SER A 709 4.00 -17.22 31.82
N PHE A 710 3.85 -18.02 30.76
CA PHE A 710 3.35 -17.61 29.47
C PHE A 710 2.06 -18.38 29.17
N ARG A 711 1.01 -17.64 28.80
CA ARG A 711 -0.28 -18.19 28.39
C ARG A 711 -0.63 -17.66 27.02
N THR A 712 -1.14 -18.53 26.16
CA THR A 712 -1.66 -18.10 24.86
C THR A 712 -3.07 -18.62 24.65
N TRP A 713 -3.90 -17.80 24.03
CA TRP A 713 -5.21 -18.17 23.52
C TRP A 713 -5.19 -17.94 22.04
N TYR A 714 -5.68 -18.90 21.26
CA TYR A 714 -5.75 -18.75 19.82
C TYR A 714 -7.07 -19.29 19.30
N LYS A 715 -7.52 -18.75 18.18
CA LYS A 715 -8.62 -19.27 17.40
C LYS A 715 -8.36 -18.92 15.95
N TYR A 716 -8.43 -19.90 15.06
CA TYR A 716 -8.34 -19.66 13.62
C TYR A 716 -9.49 -20.38 12.92
N ILE A 717 -10.25 -19.63 12.12
CA ILE A 717 -11.36 -20.14 11.33
C ILE A 717 -10.86 -20.21 9.89
N PHE A 718 -10.56 -21.42 9.42
CA PHE A 718 -9.99 -21.62 8.08
C PHE A 718 -10.90 -21.15 6.95
N ALA A 719 -12.22 -21.34 7.08
CA ALA A 719 -13.20 -20.95 6.06
C ALA A 719 -13.20 -19.43 5.81
N ASP A 720 -13.09 -18.65 6.88
CA ASP A 720 -13.17 -17.18 6.82
C ASP A 720 -11.77 -16.54 6.75
N GLN A 721 -10.70 -17.34 6.91
CA GLN A 721 -9.33 -16.86 7.07
C GLN A 721 -9.18 -15.84 8.22
N ILE A 722 -10.03 -15.97 9.25
CA ILE A 722 -10.05 -15.09 10.42
C ILE A 722 -9.34 -15.77 11.58
N GLY A 723 -8.36 -15.08 12.15
CA GLY A 723 -7.51 -15.56 13.23
C GLY A 723 -7.40 -14.57 14.38
N GLY A 724 -7.30 -15.10 15.59
CA GLY A 724 -6.92 -14.35 16.78
C GLY A 724 -5.86 -15.11 17.56
N VAL A 725 -4.86 -14.39 18.02
CA VAL A 725 -3.81 -14.91 18.90
C VAL A 725 -3.60 -13.88 19.99
N ASP A 726 -3.88 -14.27 21.22
CA ASP A 726 -3.62 -13.49 22.40
C ASP A 726 -2.56 -14.19 23.23
N HIS A 727 -1.62 -13.45 23.80
CA HIS A 727 -0.75 -13.99 24.83
C HIS A 727 -0.61 -13.06 26.02
N LEU A 728 -0.45 -13.67 27.18
CA LEU A 728 -0.16 -13.05 28.45
C LEU A 728 1.15 -13.64 28.97
N GLU A 729 2.14 -12.78 29.10
CA GLU A 729 3.42 -13.07 29.74
C GLU A 729 3.44 -12.40 31.12
N VAL A 730 3.85 -13.14 32.13
CA VAL A 730 3.97 -12.63 33.50
C VAL A 730 5.32 -13.05 34.05
N PHE A 731 6.16 -12.08 34.39
CA PHE A 731 7.41 -12.29 35.11
C PHE A 731 7.19 -11.99 36.59
N LYS A 732 7.38 -12.99 37.44
CA LYS A 732 7.15 -12.86 38.88
C LYS A 732 8.39 -12.40 39.62
N ASP A 733 8.15 -11.66 40.68
CA ASP A 733 9.14 -11.39 41.71
C ASP A 733 8.89 -12.29 42.92
N PRO A 734 9.85 -13.11 43.38
CA PRO A 734 9.73 -13.81 44.64
C PRO A 734 9.66 -12.89 45.87
N THR A 735 10.14 -11.63 45.76
CA THR A 735 10.14 -10.65 46.87
C THR A 735 8.93 -9.73 46.88
N SER A 736 8.10 -9.73 45.82
CA SER A 736 6.93 -8.86 45.70
C SER A 736 5.66 -9.67 45.36
N PRO A 737 4.50 -9.32 45.93
CA PRO A 737 3.22 -9.92 45.52
C PRO A 737 2.83 -9.54 44.08
N LEU A 738 3.42 -8.47 43.55
CA LEU A 738 3.21 -7.99 42.18
C LEU A 738 4.26 -8.56 41.23
N PRO A 739 3.89 -8.84 39.98
CA PRO A 739 4.85 -9.24 38.95
C PRO A 739 5.83 -8.10 38.64
N SER A 740 7.07 -8.45 38.31
CA SER A 740 8.07 -7.51 37.79
C SER A 740 7.72 -7.00 36.38
N GLU A 741 7.02 -7.82 35.60
CA GLU A 741 6.55 -7.44 34.26
C GLU A 741 5.29 -8.24 33.89
N ILE A 742 4.38 -7.57 33.20
CA ILE A 742 3.20 -8.14 32.56
C ILE A 742 3.23 -7.70 31.09
N GLY A 743 3.31 -8.67 30.18
CA GLY A 743 3.18 -8.45 28.74
C GLY A 743 1.84 -8.98 28.25
N VAL A 744 1.10 -8.17 27.51
CA VAL A 744 -0.12 -8.58 26.80
C VAL A 744 0.07 -8.27 25.32
N TYR A 745 -0.19 -9.26 24.49
CA TYR A 745 -0.14 -9.09 23.04
C TYR A 745 -1.38 -9.69 22.42
N MET A 746 -1.94 -8.96 21.47
CA MET A 746 -3.10 -9.37 20.71
C MET A 746 -2.76 -9.23 19.23
N ARG A 747 -2.88 -10.32 18.49
CA ARG A 747 -2.76 -10.38 17.03
C ARG A 747 -4.09 -10.86 16.46
N ARG A 748 -4.54 -10.19 15.41
CA ARG A 748 -5.73 -10.54 14.64
C ARG A 748 -5.31 -10.71 13.19
N SER A 749 -5.86 -11.71 12.53
CA SER A 749 -5.68 -11.95 11.10
C SER A 749 -7.06 -11.90 10.45
N LEU A 750 -7.20 -11.15 9.36
CA LEU A 750 -8.43 -10.97 8.60
C LEU A 750 -8.04 -11.07 7.12
N GLY A 751 -8.44 -12.13 6.41
CA GLY A 751 -8.21 -12.21 4.96
C GLY A 751 -6.76 -12.21 4.50
N GLY A 752 -5.84 -12.66 5.35
CA GLY A 752 -4.39 -12.54 5.11
C GLY A 752 -3.77 -11.20 5.55
N ALA A 753 -4.57 -10.19 5.89
CA ALA A 753 -4.07 -9.01 6.61
C ALA A 753 -3.84 -9.34 8.09
N VAL A 754 -2.79 -8.78 8.68
CA VAL A 754 -2.42 -9.02 10.09
C VAL A 754 -2.39 -7.70 10.84
N PHE A 755 -3.24 -7.60 11.85
CA PHE A 755 -3.29 -6.49 12.79
C PHE A 755 -2.75 -6.95 14.14
N PHE A 756 -2.03 -6.10 14.85
CA PHE A 756 -1.60 -6.41 16.20
C PHE A 756 -1.65 -5.19 17.13
N ARG A 757 -1.86 -5.46 18.41
CA ARG A 757 -1.77 -4.53 19.53
C ARG A 757 -0.85 -5.16 20.57
N LYS A 758 -0.01 -4.35 21.20
CA LYS A 758 0.90 -4.81 22.26
C LYS A 758 0.79 -3.87 23.45
N MET A 759 0.75 -4.42 24.65
CA MET A 759 0.81 -3.68 25.89
C MET A 759 1.82 -4.38 26.80
N ASP A 760 2.94 -3.72 27.09
CA ASP A 760 3.89 -4.18 28.09
C ASP A 760 3.84 -3.24 29.28
N MET A 761 3.62 -3.77 30.47
CA MET A 761 3.72 -3.04 31.72
C MET A 761 4.83 -3.65 32.55
N MET A 762 5.88 -2.88 32.83
CA MET A 762 7.00 -3.29 33.65
C MET A 762 7.01 -2.47 34.93
N ILE A 763 7.15 -3.13 36.07
CA ILE A 763 7.23 -2.47 37.37
C ILE A 763 8.44 -3.06 38.08
N SER A 764 9.50 -2.27 38.27
CA SER A 764 10.62 -2.68 39.12
C SER A 764 10.27 -2.20 40.50
N ASN A 765 10.13 -3.15 41.41
CA ASN A 765 9.94 -2.84 42.80
C ASN A 765 11.17 -3.32 43.56
N ASP A 766 12.26 -2.57 43.45
CA ASP A 766 13.45 -2.88 44.24
C ASP A 766 13.22 -2.62 45.74
N ASP A 767 12.18 -1.83 46.12
CA ASP A 767 11.95 -1.37 47.52
C ASP A 767 10.56 -1.67 48.14
N GLY A 768 9.80 -2.61 47.61
CA GLY A 768 8.77 -3.34 48.37
C GLY A 768 7.46 -2.64 48.80
N ASP A 769 7.17 -1.37 48.45
CA ASP A 769 6.01 -0.65 49.06
C ASP A 769 5.01 -0.02 48.04
N ILE A 770 4.39 -0.87 47.21
CA ILE A 770 3.41 -0.45 46.18
C ILE A 770 1.99 -0.24 46.73
N ASP A 771 1.61 -0.90 47.84
CA ASP A 771 0.24 -0.81 48.39
C ASP A 771 -0.12 0.63 48.81
N MET A 772 0.82 1.36 49.40
CA MET A 772 0.65 2.77 49.76
C MET A 772 0.60 3.71 48.54
N MET A 773 1.17 3.30 47.40
CA MET A 773 1.19 4.09 46.16
C MET A 773 -0.04 3.89 45.28
N ALA A 774 -0.59 2.68 45.18
CA ALA A 774 -1.85 2.46 44.48
C ALA A 774 -3.00 3.26 45.14
N ILE A 775 -2.96 3.38 46.47
CA ILE A 775 -3.88 4.21 47.24
C ILE A 775 -3.72 5.70 46.90
N SER A 776 -2.51 6.21 46.66
CA SER A 776 -2.30 7.63 46.33
C SER A 776 -2.53 7.97 44.85
N LEU A 777 -2.14 7.09 43.91
CA LEU A 777 -2.31 7.27 42.47
C LEU A 777 -3.77 7.13 42.02
N PHE A 778 -4.55 6.24 42.63
CA PHE A 778 -5.91 5.94 42.16
C PHE A 778 -7.02 6.59 43.00
N LEU A 779 -6.78 7.00 44.25
CA LEU A 779 -7.83 7.55 45.13
C LEU A 779 -7.76 9.08 45.33
N ASN A 780 -6.77 9.77 44.76
CA ASN A 780 -6.65 11.24 44.79
C ASN A 780 -6.83 11.85 46.21
N MET A 781 -6.40 11.14 47.26
CA MET A 781 -6.52 11.61 48.65
C MET A 781 -5.40 12.60 48.94
N GLN A 782 -5.75 13.88 49.08
CA GLN A 782 -4.85 14.89 49.65
C GLN A 782 -4.53 14.52 51.11
N TRP A 783 -3.26 14.24 51.37
CA TRP A 783 -2.76 13.96 52.71
C TRP A 783 -2.63 15.29 53.47
N ASN A 784 -3.61 15.61 54.32
CA ASN A 784 -3.58 16.80 55.16
C ASN A 784 -2.81 16.49 56.46
N PRO A 785 -1.65 17.11 56.75
CA PRO A 785 -0.78 16.72 57.88
C PRO A 785 -1.31 17.12 59.26
N THR A 786 -2.47 17.77 59.35
CA THR A 786 -2.91 18.50 60.55
C THR A 786 -3.77 17.69 61.52
N ASP A 787 -4.11 16.43 61.23
CA ASP A 787 -5.13 15.71 62.02
C ASP A 787 -4.63 14.65 63.01
N TYR A 788 -3.38 14.78 63.48
CA TYR A 788 -2.91 14.00 64.64
C TYR A 788 -2.32 14.89 65.72
N SER A 789 -3.18 15.62 66.43
CA SER A 789 -2.92 15.99 67.81
C SER A 789 -4.04 15.45 68.70
N LYS A 790 -3.75 14.32 69.37
CA LYS A 790 -4.12 13.97 70.75
C LYS A 790 -4.09 12.45 70.93
N SER A 791 -2.96 11.94 71.39
CA SER A 791 -2.85 11.22 72.68
C SER A 791 -1.53 10.44 72.78
N GLY A 792 -0.90 10.55 73.95
CA GLY A 792 -0.12 9.46 74.55
C GLY A 792 1.31 9.25 74.10
N ARG A 793 2.26 9.81 74.86
CA ARG A 793 3.65 9.38 74.93
C ARG A 793 3.77 7.87 75.21
N TRP A 794 4.48 7.14 74.36
CA TRP A 794 5.42 6.07 74.74
C TRP A 794 6.58 6.04 73.74
N THR A 795 7.79 6.26 74.24
CA THR A 795 9.06 6.10 73.52
C THR A 795 9.22 4.63 73.10
N THR A 796 9.09 4.32 71.81
CA THR A 796 9.30 2.98 71.26
C THR A 796 9.84 3.06 69.83
N PHE A 797 10.43 1.95 69.37
CA PHE A 797 10.76 1.52 68.01
C PHE A 797 10.09 2.27 66.83
N LEU A 798 8.85 2.76 67.01
CA LEU A 798 8.12 3.64 66.10
C LEU A 798 8.80 4.99 65.79
N ASN A 799 9.59 5.57 66.69
CA ASN A 799 10.35 6.79 66.38
C ASN A 799 11.61 6.48 65.55
N MET A 800 12.21 5.30 65.73
CA MET A 800 13.28 4.80 64.87
C MET A 800 12.74 4.47 63.47
N LEU A 801 11.55 3.84 63.42
CA LEU A 801 10.78 3.67 62.19
C LEU A 801 10.38 5.00 61.57
N LYS A 802 9.98 6.05 62.30
CA LYS A 802 9.64 7.35 61.69
C LYS A 802 10.83 8.11 61.10
N THR A 803 12.03 7.96 61.65
CA THR A 803 13.26 8.50 61.03
C THR A 803 13.75 7.64 59.87
N ASP A 804 13.56 6.31 59.90
CA ASP A 804 13.87 5.41 58.77
C ASP A 804 12.75 5.34 57.70
N LEU A 805 11.52 5.74 58.05
CA LEU A 805 10.33 5.85 57.22
C LEU A 805 9.99 7.32 57.03
N ASN A 806 10.95 8.14 56.62
CA ASN A 806 10.59 9.32 55.84
C ASN A 806 10.05 8.83 54.48
N ILE A 807 8.86 8.19 54.49
CA ILE A 807 8.21 7.57 53.33
C ILE A 807 7.94 8.63 52.27
N VAL A 808 7.80 9.91 52.62
CA VAL A 808 7.60 10.97 51.62
C VAL A 808 8.90 11.29 50.87
N GLU A 809 10.05 11.20 51.52
CA GLU A 809 11.37 11.37 50.88
C GLU A 809 11.85 10.08 50.19
N LYS A 810 11.56 8.91 50.78
CA LYS A 810 11.83 7.60 50.18
C LYS A 810 10.88 7.27 49.02
N ALA A 811 9.58 7.55 49.11
CA ALA A 811 8.63 7.42 47.99
C ALA A 811 8.97 8.36 46.83
N ARG A 812 9.52 9.55 47.11
CA ARG A 812 10.10 10.42 46.06
C ARG A 812 11.33 9.81 45.38
N GLN A 813 11.98 8.83 45.99
CA GLN A 813 13.08 8.04 45.41
C GLN A 813 12.63 6.66 44.88
N ALA A 814 11.38 6.21 45.09
CA ALA A 814 11.03 4.77 45.15
C ALA A 814 9.94 4.25 44.20
N LEU A 815 9.94 4.61 42.91
CA LEU A 815 9.33 3.72 41.91
C LEU A 815 10.03 3.90 40.57
N ARG A 816 10.78 2.89 40.13
CA ARG A 816 11.29 2.81 38.75
C ARG A 816 10.46 1.81 37.97
N GLY A 817 9.88 2.25 36.88
CA GLY A 817 8.97 1.42 36.11
C GLY A 817 8.78 1.93 34.69
N LEU A 818 7.95 1.22 33.95
CA LEU A 818 7.62 1.56 32.58
C LEU A 818 6.20 1.06 32.26
N ALA A 819 5.37 1.94 31.73
CA ALA A 819 4.22 1.54 30.93
C ALA A 819 4.55 1.73 29.45
N ASN A 820 4.50 0.66 28.67
CA ASN A 820 4.70 0.69 27.22
C ASN A 820 3.45 0.16 26.52
N PHE A 821 2.67 1.05 25.92
CA PHE A 821 1.43 0.70 25.25
C PHE A 821 1.51 1.02 23.76
N VAL A 822 1.25 0.03 22.93
CA VAL A 822 1.16 0.15 21.47
C VAL A 822 -0.31 -0.09 21.06
N PRO A 823 -1.17 0.94 21.18
CA PRO A 823 -2.60 0.83 20.88
C PRO A 823 -2.88 0.47 19.42
N MET A 824 -2.01 0.96 18.52
CA MET A 824 -2.10 0.79 17.09
C MET A 824 -0.70 0.89 16.48
N GLN A 825 -0.52 0.35 15.28
CA GLN A 825 0.75 0.38 14.60
C GLN A 825 1.18 1.83 14.30
N GLY A 826 2.37 2.21 14.77
CA GLY A 826 2.92 3.56 14.62
C GLY A 826 2.63 4.51 15.78
N VAL A 827 1.83 4.11 16.78
CA VAL A 827 1.65 4.83 18.04
C VAL A 827 2.18 3.97 19.17
N GLN A 828 3.12 4.51 19.93
CA GLN A 828 3.67 3.94 21.15
C GLN A 828 3.60 4.99 22.24
N LEU A 829 2.93 4.66 23.34
CA LEU A 829 2.94 5.42 24.58
C LEU A 829 3.92 4.75 25.53
N PHE A 830 5.11 5.33 25.69
CA PHE A 830 6.21 4.79 26.47
C PHE A 830 6.50 5.72 27.65
N ILE A 831 6.02 5.37 28.84
CA ILE A 831 6.04 6.23 30.02
C ILE A 831 6.92 5.58 31.09
N PRO A 832 8.21 5.97 31.19
CA PRO A 832 9.02 5.66 32.34
C PRO A 832 8.39 6.27 33.59
N PHE A 833 8.30 5.50 34.68
CA PHE A 833 7.82 6.00 35.95
C PHE A 833 8.94 6.77 36.64
N GLU A 834 8.91 8.09 36.48
CA GLU A 834 9.73 9.04 37.20
C GLU A 834 8.90 10.32 37.40
N HIS A 835 9.12 11.05 38.49
CA HIS A 835 8.22 12.13 38.91
C HIS A 835 7.97 13.17 37.81
N GLU A 836 9.04 13.64 37.15
CA GLU A 836 8.99 14.62 36.05
C GLU A 836 8.11 14.12 34.89
N MET A 837 8.26 12.85 34.51
CA MET A 837 7.53 12.23 33.40
C MET A 837 6.05 12.06 33.72
N ILE A 838 5.72 11.60 34.94
CA ILE A 838 4.33 11.36 35.35
C ILE A 838 3.56 12.67 35.47
N VAL A 839 4.18 13.70 36.07
CA VAL A 839 3.56 15.03 36.21
C VAL A 839 3.26 15.63 34.83
N ASP A 840 4.23 15.60 33.91
CA ASP A 840 4.03 16.13 32.54
C ASP A 840 3.00 15.29 31.74
N ALA A 841 2.98 13.97 31.92
CA ALA A 841 1.99 13.10 31.30
C ALA A 841 0.57 13.42 31.79
N MET A 842 0.37 13.55 33.11
CA MET A 842 -0.93 13.89 33.70
C MET A 842 -1.41 15.28 33.25
N ALA A 843 -0.49 16.25 33.17
CA ALA A 843 -0.79 17.57 32.63
C ALA A 843 -1.19 17.51 31.14
N SER A 844 -0.54 16.63 30.37
CA SER A 844 -0.81 16.44 28.94
C SER A 844 -2.13 15.74 28.64
N PHE A 845 -2.66 14.94 29.58
CA PHE A 845 -3.97 14.28 29.48
C PHE A 845 -5.13 15.16 29.97
N SER A 846 -4.84 16.19 30.76
CA SER A 846 -5.85 17.08 31.32
C SER A 846 -6.10 18.26 30.37
N ASP A 847 -7.35 18.44 29.92
CA ASP A 847 -7.78 19.65 29.19
C ASP A 847 -7.78 20.92 30.08
N ARG A 848 -7.37 20.80 31.35
CA ARG A 848 -7.19 21.93 32.27
C ARG A 848 -5.73 21.96 32.77
N PRO A 849 -5.07 23.12 32.79
CA PRO A 849 -3.74 23.21 33.37
C PRO A 849 -3.79 22.77 34.84
N PRO A 850 -2.78 22.04 35.34
CA PRO A 850 -2.69 21.76 36.77
C PRO A 850 -2.50 23.10 37.48
N TYR A 851 -3.53 23.55 38.21
CA TYR A 851 -3.38 24.61 39.20
C TYR A 851 -2.48 24.06 40.30
N PHE A 852 -1.25 24.57 40.36
CA PHE A 852 -0.32 24.40 41.47
C PHE A 852 -0.86 25.04 42.75
#